data_AF-A0A4Y7MDP0-F1
#
_entry.id   AF-A0A4Y7MDP0-F1
#
_cell.length_a   1.000
_cell.length_b   1.000
_cell.length_c   1.000
_cell.angle_alpha   90.00
_cell.angle_beta   90.00
_cell.angle_gamma   90.00
#
_symmetry.space_group_name_H-M   'P 1'
#
loop_
_entity.id
_entity.type
_entity.pdbx_description
1 polymer ?
#
loop_
_entity_poly.entity_id
_entity_poly.type
_entity_poly.pdbx_seq_one_letter_code
_entity_poly.pdbx_strand_id
1 'polypeptide(L)'
;MDRLTKREKEYKEVIEQQKDQLGRYEKKLRDVVQAYKGIQKEKEALESSLKALAEAKSSSAEGDSTRDDDELEHNIDQATVLDETGNELELAGTSSKEKDIIKRLKAQLGTLSDSLATITTEKSRCEANFQQDRRRLLLEKEVLEKSVAVAYSQAEISSQSFKQQLSELKSNLSAEKLERSRESTNNQVILRELQKTIAEERQKRESLELELNSKSRLRDLSNELESTKMKLFSAEQKLQEPSSHLVRLQNEMADLKIQHRLAILQEQRNAVEAKEDARQLAEAHEKRVATLETRLAEFSERIGSYDRLRQQDLATVTKLKEQLNTMQNTPSPPSHSEEDYDIEKLIGKIKSLKNRLLDLSRQSNATVNLTAIFELDNTNSNSDHDDACQLELQQLRKELEWYKRDEKQSSSAKSVGLSAPAEEEINQMRIKIQFLRNEMEHNEQEHKDSLRSVQESWAKERTEWKDELSQMERSCRTRIADMEQQLQKQRERSLTLLQEKDEELVSLRELLNMKNLPTLSLPPANVTSKVTDSNEEWPESLAPLASLRLGASASGGQMLHYVEELAWKEGEIQGLRRSKNQLEASLREMQMAFVTMEHKMAEQKQHLHEELARLERNQSREGANLEYLKNVLLEFFLHSDPSSQSHMFNAIAACLHFSPKEIQRVRSQHPKWKLTVVQMNPAAPLSPPNSY
;
A
#
# COMPACT_ATOMS: atom_id res chain seq x y z
N MET A 1 10.42 21.66 -16.00
CA MET A 1 9.26 22.42 -15.47
C MET A 1 8.59 21.69 -14.31
N ASP A 2 8.32 20.38 -14.40
CA ASP A 2 7.59 19.64 -13.34
C ASP A 2 8.27 19.52 -11.97
N ARG A 3 9.62 19.55 -11.93
CA ARG A 3 10.35 19.57 -10.65
C ARG A 3 10.27 20.93 -9.94
N LEU A 4 10.13 22.02 -10.69
CA LEU A 4 9.97 23.37 -10.13
C LEU A 4 8.56 23.55 -9.57
N THR A 5 7.54 23.09 -10.29
CA THR A 5 6.14 23.14 -9.83
C THR A 5 5.89 22.25 -8.61
N LYS A 6 6.56 21.09 -8.50
CA LYS A 6 6.51 20.24 -7.30
C LYS A 6 7.12 20.94 -6.08
N ARG A 7 8.28 21.57 -6.24
CA ARG A 7 8.94 22.36 -5.17
C ARG A 7 8.08 23.56 -4.73
N GLU A 8 7.48 24.26 -5.69
CA GLU A 8 6.55 25.36 -5.39
C GLU A 8 5.32 24.89 -4.62
N LYS A 9 4.81 23.69 -4.92
CA LYS A 9 3.70 23.08 -4.18
C LYS A 9 4.11 22.71 -2.76
N GLU A 10 5.28 22.09 -2.58
CA GLU A 10 5.85 21.76 -1.27
C GLU A 10 6.09 23.02 -0.42
N TYR A 11 6.63 24.11 -1.00
CA TYR A 11 6.80 25.37 -0.29
C TYR A 11 5.48 26.03 0.10
N LYS A 12 4.46 25.99 -0.77
CA LYS A 12 3.12 26.49 -0.44
C LYS A 12 2.50 25.71 0.73
N GLU A 13 2.66 24.40 0.73
CA GLU A 13 2.16 23.52 1.79
C GLU A 13 2.88 23.80 3.12
N VAL A 14 4.21 24.00 3.10
CA VAL A 14 4.97 24.41 4.29
C VAL A 14 4.52 25.79 4.79
N ILE A 15 4.27 26.76 3.89
CA ILE A 15 3.78 28.09 4.27
C ILE A 15 2.38 28.01 4.90
N GLU A 16 1.48 27.18 4.38
CA GLU A 16 0.17 26.95 5.01
C GLU A 16 0.30 26.29 6.38
N GLN A 17 1.13 25.26 6.51
CA GLN A 17 1.40 24.64 7.81
C GLN A 17 1.98 25.63 8.82
N GLN A 18 2.89 26.51 8.39
CA GLN A 18 3.44 27.57 9.24
C GLN A 18 2.38 28.61 9.64
N LYS A 19 1.48 29.00 8.71
CA LYS A 19 0.35 29.88 9.03
C LYS A 19 -0.60 29.25 10.05
N ASP A 20 -0.91 27.96 9.90
CA ASP A 20 -1.74 27.23 10.85
C ASP A 20 -1.10 27.13 12.23
N GLN A 21 0.21 26.86 12.28
CA GLN A 21 0.97 26.85 13.53
C GLN A 21 0.96 28.23 14.19
N LEU A 22 1.20 29.30 13.43
CA LEU A 22 1.13 30.67 13.92
C LEU A 22 -0.26 31.01 14.46
N GLY A 23 -1.33 30.63 13.75
CA GLY A 23 -2.71 30.83 14.22
C GLY A 23 -3.00 30.09 15.53
N ARG A 24 -2.47 28.86 15.69
CA ARG A 24 -2.57 28.11 16.96
C ARG A 24 -1.79 28.79 18.09
N TYR A 25 -0.58 29.27 17.84
CA TYR A 25 0.22 29.97 18.84
C TYR A 25 -0.40 31.31 19.24
N GLU A 26 -0.92 32.06 18.27
CA GLU A 26 -1.61 33.32 18.51
C GLU A 26 -2.87 33.10 19.36
N LYS A 27 -3.64 32.05 19.09
CA LYS A 27 -4.79 31.66 19.92
C LYS A 27 -4.36 31.29 21.35
N LYS A 28 -3.36 30.42 21.50
CA LYS A 28 -2.83 30.06 22.83
C LYS A 28 -2.32 31.29 23.59
N LEU A 29 -1.64 32.21 22.92
CA LEU A 29 -1.15 33.44 23.53
C LEU A 29 -2.29 34.34 23.97
N ARG A 30 -3.34 34.49 23.16
CA ARG A 30 -4.56 35.21 23.55
C ARG A 30 -5.19 34.61 24.81
N ASP A 31 -5.31 33.29 24.86
CA ASP A 31 -5.89 32.57 26.00
C ASP A 31 -5.03 32.77 27.27
N VAL A 32 -3.70 32.69 27.15
CA VAL A 32 -2.75 32.95 28.25
C VAL A 32 -2.83 34.40 28.74
N VAL A 33 -2.90 35.37 27.83
CA VAL A 33 -3.05 36.79 28.19
C VAL A 33 -4.39 37.04 28.89
N GLN A 34 -5.46 36.38 28.45
CA GLN A 34 -6.77 36.50 29.08
C GLN A 34 -6.77 35.88 30.49
N ALA A 35 -6.15 34.72 30.67
CA ALA A 35 -5.96 34.08 31.97
C ALA A 35 -5.11 34.96 32.91
N TYR A 36 -4.00 35.51 32.41
CA TYR A 36 -3.15 36.43 33.16
C TYR A 36 -3.93 37.67 33.62
N LYS A 37 -4.74 38.28 32.74
CA LYS A 37 -5.62 39.41 33.11
C LYS A 37 -6.65 39.05 34.17
N GLY A 38 -7.20 37.84 34.15
CA GLY A 38 -8.12 37.35 35.20
C GLY A 38 -7.41 37.21 36.55
N ILE A 39 -6.28 36.53 36.57
CA ILE A 39 -5.45 36.34 37.78
C ILE A 39 -4.97 37.70 38.34
N GLN A 40 -4.63 38.63 37.47
CA GLN A 40 -4.21 39.97 37.89
C GLN A 40 -5.34 40.73 38.59
N LYS A 41 -6.59 40.62 38.11
CA LYS A 41 -7.75 41.21 38.79
C LYS A 41 -8.03 40.55 40.15
N GLU A 42 -7.90 39.23 40.24
CA GLU A 42 -8.03 38.51 41.51
C GLU A 42 -6.95 38.96 42.50
N LYS A 43 -5.70 39.12 42.03
CA LYS A 43 -4.60 39.66 42.83
C LYS A 43 -4.88 41.08 43.31
N GLU A 44 -5.33 41.98 42.44
CA GLU A 44 -5.68 43.37 42.79
C GLU A 44 -6.84 43.43 43.80
N ALA A 45 -7.84 42.56 43.63
CA ALA A 45 -8.95 42.42 44.58
C ALA A 45 -8.46 41.91 45.95
N LEU A 46 -7.56 40.92 45.97
CA LEU A 46 -6.98 40.41 47.23
C LEU A 46 -6.06 41.44 47.89
N GLU A 47 -5.24 42.17 47.14
CA GLU A 47 -4.38 43.23 47.69
C GLU A 47 -5.19 44.38 48.27
N SER A 48 -6.30 44.78 47.63
CA SER A 48 -7.22 45.79 48.19
C SER A 48 -7.92 45.30 49.46
N SER A 49 -8.31 44.01 49.52
CA SER A 49 -8.86 43.39 50.73
C SER A 49 -7.85 43.36 51.89
N LEU A 50 -6.60 43.00 51.61
CA LEU A 50 -5.52 42.96 52.59
C LEU A 50 -5.17 44.35 53.11
N LYS A 51 -5.17 45.36 52.23
CA LYS A 51 -4.93 46.74 52.62
C LYS A 51 -6.04 47.28 53.53
N ALA A 52 -7.31 46.99 53.21
CA ALA A 52 -8.45 47.34 54.05
C ALA A 52 -8.37 46.69 55.44
N LEU A 53 -7.97 45.41 55.51
CA LEU A 53 -7.76 44.68 56.77
C LEU A 53 -6.53 45.19 57.56
N ALA A 54 -5.45 45.56 56.89
CA ALA A 54 -4.26 46.12 57.53
C ALA A 54 -4.55 47.49 58.17
N GLU A 55 -5.34 48.34 57.51
CA GLU A 55 -5.80 49.63 58.06
C GLU A 55 -6.76 49.47 59.26
N ALA A 56 -7.53 48.37 59.32
CA ALA A 56 -8.33 48.01 60.49
C ALA A 56 -7.46 47.58 61.68
N LYS A 57 -6.37 46.84 61.41
CA LYS A 57 -5.43 46.39 62.45
C LYS A 57 -4.60 47.54 63.05
N SER A 58 -4.21 48.53 62.25
CA SER A 58 -3.49 49.71 62.74
C SER A 58 -4.36 50.68 63.56
N SER A 59 -5.68 50.67 63.36
CA SER A 59 -6.61 51.54 64.11
C SER A 59 -7.11 50.94 65.43
N SER A 60 -7.01 49.61 65.61
CA SER A 60 -7.26 48.96 66.92
C SER A 60 -6.08 49.08 67.90
N ALA A 61 -4.85 49.33 67.42
CA ALA A 61 -3.65 49.37 68.26
C ALA A 61 -3.46 50.68 69.04
N GLU A 62 -4.23 51.74 68.76
CA GLU A 62 -4.15 53.03 69.50
C GLU A 62 -5.26 53.21 70.55
N GLY A 63 -6.04 52.17 70.86
CA GLY A 63 -7.20 52.26 71.76
C GLY A 63 -7.13 51.49 73.08
N ASP A 64 -6.08 50.70 73.35
CA ASP A 64 -6.08 49.76 74.48
C ASP A 64 -5.16 50.19 75.63
N SER A 65 -5.73 50.98 76.55
CA SER A 65 -5.28 51.03 77.94
C SER A 65 -6.41 51.51 78.83
N THR A 66 -7.27 50.59 79.28
CA THR A 66 -7.80 50.51 80.65
C THR A 66 -8.77 49.31 80.78
N ARG A 67 -8.28 48.30 81.52
CA ARG A 67 -8.99 47.33 82.39
C ARG A 67 -10.50 47.55 82.63
N ASP A 68 -11.32 46.50 82.51
CA ASP A 68 -11.67 45.59 83.63
C ASP A 68 -12.45 44.35 83.13
N ASP A 69 -12.21 43.22 83.80
CA ASP A 69 -13.01 41.98 83.77
C ASP A 69 -14.43 42.25 84.29
N ASP A 70 -15.46 41.68 83.63
CA ASP A 70 -16.38 40.69 84.22
C ASP A 70 -17.64 40.48 83.36
N GLU A 71 -18.02 39.20 83.25
CA GLU A 71 -19.36 38.65 83.03
C GLU A 71 -20.20 39.12 81.82
N LEU A 72 -20.54 38.17 80.94
CA LEU A 72 -21.94 37.73 80.72
C LEU A 72 -22.02 36.68 79.59
N GLU A 73 -22.10 35.41 80.00
CA GLU A 73 -22.80 34.36 79.24
C GLU A 73 -24.31 34.66 79.25
N HIS A 74 -24.95 34.91 78.09
CA HIS A 74 -26.23 34.30 77.72
C HIS A 74 -26.71 34.74 76.32
N ASN A 75 -27.37 33.81 75.64
CA ASN A 75 -28.32 33.98 74.52
C ASN A 75 -27.75 34.21 73.12
N ILE A 76 -27.28 33.12 72.52
CA ILE A 76 -27.50 32.86 71.10
C ILE A 76 -28.86 32.19 70.99
N ASP A 77 -29.87 32.92 70.53
CA ASP A 77 -30.95 32.38 69.71
C ASP A 77 -31.73 33.51 69.03
N GLN A 78 -32.19 33.23 67.82
CA GLN A 78 -33.12 34.01 66.98
C GLN A 78 -32.57 35.21 66.18
N ALA A 79 -32.22 34.93 64.92
CA ALA A 79 -32.36 35.90 63.83
C ALA A 79 -33.07 35.25 62.65
N THR A 80 -34.40 35.21 62.75
CA THR A 80 -35.32 35.13 61.62
C THR A 80 -35.26 36.41 60.81
N VAL A 81 -35.18 36.23 59.49
CA VAL A 81 -35.54 37.14 58.39
C VAL A 81 -36.48 38.27 58.81
N LEU A 82 -36.16 39.53 58.46
CA LEU A 82 -37.10 40.46 57.85
C LEU A 82 -36.37 41.66 57.21
N ASP A 83 -36.95 42.04 56.08
CA ASP A 83 -36.58 43.06 55.13
C ASP A 83 -37.27 44.41 55.45
N GLU A 84 -36.76 45.48 54.84
CA GLU A 84 -37.39 46.78 54.58
C GLU A 84 -37.97 47.63 55.73
N THR A 85 -37.35 48.80 55.97
CA THR A 85 -37.90 50.15 55.72
C THR A 85 -37.26 51.21 56.62
N GLY A 86 -37.01 52.38 56.04
CA GLY A 86 -36.30 53.48 56.68
C GLY A 86 -37.03 54.07 57.89
N ASN A 87 -36.23 54.47 58.88
CA ASN A 87 -36.54 55.57 59.77
C ASN A 87 -35.25 56.33 60.09
N GLU A 88 -35.19 57.57 59.59
CA GLU A 88 -34.32 58.60 60.13
C GLU A 88 -34.69 58.82 61.60
N LEU A 89 -33.78 58.45 62.49
CA LEU A 89 -33.79 58.91 63.87
C LEU A 89 -32.36 59.29 64.21
N GLU A 90 -32.12 60.60 64.17
CA GLU A 90 -30.93 61.23 64.71
C GLU A 90 -30.80 60.87 66.19
N LEU A 91 -29.80 60.05 66.51
CA LEU A 91 -29.28 59.95 67.87
C LEU A 91 -28.06 60.87 67.99
N ALA A 92 -28.37 62.12 68.34
CA ALA A 92 -27.41 63.11 68.80
C ALA A 92 -26.80 62.63 70.13
N GLY A 93 -25.54 62.21 70.08
CA GLY A 93 -24.81 61.74 71.25
C GLY A 93 -23.57 60.88 70.97
N THR A 94 -23.15 60.73 69.71
CA THR A 94 -21.89 60.06 69.37
C THR A 94 -20.79 61.07 69.13
N SER A 95 -19.65 60.89 69.78
CA SER A 95 -18.45 61.72 69.60
C SER A 95 -18.11 61.79 68.11
N SER A 96 -17.65 62.94 67.58
CA SER A 96 -17.24 63.08 66.16
C SER A 96 -16.30 61.95 65.72
N LYS A 97 -15.50 61.43 66.66
CA LYS A 97 -14.60 60.28 66.48
C LYS A 97 -15.34 58.98 66.15
N GLU A 98 -16.48 58.70 66.77
CA GLU A 98 -17.28 57.49 66.50
C GLU A 98 -17.93 57.54 65.12
N LYS A 99 -18.42 58.72 64.70
CA LYS A 99 -18.95 58.91 63.34
C LYS A 99 -17.86 58.67 62.28
N ASP A 100 -16.62 59.08 62.55
CA ASP A 100 -15.50 58.88 61.64
C ASP A 100 -15.00 57.42 61.63
N ILE A 101 -15.03 56.72 62.77
CA ILE A 101 -14.76 55.28 62.86
C ILE A 101 -15.81 54.48 62.08
N ILE A 102 -17.09 54.80 62.25
CA ILE A 102 -18.19 54.14 61.53
C ILE A 102 -18.08 54.38 60.02
N LYS A 103 -17.72 55.59 59.57
CA LYS A 103 -17.47 55.88 58.15
C LYS A 103 -16.29 55.05 57.61
N ARG A 104 -15.21 54.89 58.39
CA ARG A 104 -14.04 54.10 58.01
C ARG A 104 -14.35 52.62 57.89
N LEU A 105 -15.09 52.06 58.85
CA LEU A 105 -15.56 50.68 58.82
C LEU A 105 -16.52 50.43 57.65
N LYS A 106 -17.41 51.38 57.34
CA LYS A 106 -18.29 51.30 56.15
C LYS A 106 -17.49 51.31 54.84
N ALA A 107 -16.45 52.13 54.73
CA ALA A 107 -15.56 52.14 53.56
C ALA A 107 -14.74 50.84 53.43
N GLN A 108 -14.29 50.27 54.54
CA GLN A 108 -13.60 48.97 54.59
C GLN A 108 -14.53 47.82 54.20
N LEU A 109 -15.77 47.82 54.72
CA LEU A 109 -16.80 46.84 54.35
C LEU A 109 -17.15 46.95 52.85
N GLY A 110 -17.25 48.16 52.31
CA GLY A 110 -17.46 48.39 50.88
C GLY A 110 -16.31 47.81 50.04
N THR A 111 -15.06 48.06 50.44
CA THR A 111 -13.88 47.54 49.73
C THR A 111 -13.80 46.00 49.80
N LEU A 112 -14.11 45.40 50.95
CA LEU A 112 -14.18 43.95 51.11
C LEU A 112 -15.31 43.34 50.27
N SER A 113 -16.49 43.98 50.25
CA SER A 113 -17.63 43.57 49.42
C SER A 113 -17.29 43.61 47.93
N ASP A 114 -16.64 44.67 47.45
CA ASP A 114 -16.24 44.82 46.05
C ASP A 114 -15.14 43.81 45.64
N SER A 115 -14.19 43.54 46.55
CA SER A 115 -13.17 42.51 46.33
C SER A 115 -13.78 41.10 46.26
N LEU A 116 -14.74 40.79 47.13
CA LEU A 116 -15.45 39.51 47.16
C LEU A 116 -16.35 39.35 45.93
N ALA A 117 -17.02 40.41 45.48
CA ALA A 117 -17.79 40.42 44.24
C ALA A 117 -16.87 40.16 43.01
N THR A 118 -15.69 40.77 42.97
CA THR A 118 -14.72 40.57 41.88
C THR A 118 -14.20 39.13 41.84
N ILE A 119 -13.84 38.54 42.99
CA ILE A 119 -13.40 37.13 43.07
C ILE A 119 -14.55 36.18 42.72
N THR A 120 -15.77 36.48 43.15
CA THR A 120 -16.95 35.65 42.84
C THR A 120 -17.26 35.66 41.35
N THR A 121 -17.16 36.83 40.69
CA THR A 121 -17.39 36.95 39.25
C THR A 121 -16.30 36.25 38.43
N GLU A 122 -15.01 36.44 38.73
CA GLU A 122 -13.94 35.74 38.00
C GLU A 122 -13.94 34.22 38.30
N LYS A 123 -14.29 33.79 39.52
CA LYS A 123 -14.54 32.36 39.83
C LYS A 123 -15.67 31.77 39.00
N SER A 124 -16.82 32.43 38.95
CA SER A 124 -17.97 31.97 38.16
C SER A 124 -17.66 31.91 36.66
N ARG A 125 -16.86 32.87 36.16
CA ARG A 125 -16.39 32.91 34.78
C ARG A 125 -15.42 31.76 34.47
N CYS A 126 -14.46 31.49 35.35
CA CYS A 126 -13.55 30.36 35.21
C CYS A 126 -14.30 29.02 35.24
N GLU A 127 -15.29 28.89 36.13
CA GLU A 127 -16.13 27.70 36.23
C GLU A 127 -16.99 27.52 34.96
N ALA A 128 -17.59 28.58 34.43
CA ALA A 128 -18.35 28.53 33.18
C ALA A 128 -17.48 28.10 31.99
N ASN A 129 -16.25 28.63 31.89
CA ASN A 129 -15.28 28.22 30.86
C ASN A 129 -14.91 26.75 31.01
N PHE A 130 -14.63 26.28 32.23
CA PHE A 130 -14.34 24.86 32.49
C PHE A 130 -15.51 23.95 32.10
N GLN A 131 -16.75 24.33 32.42
CA GLN A 131 -17.94 23.59 32.03
C GLN A 131 -18.14 23.57 30.50
N GLN A 132 -17.81 24.66 29.81
CA GLN A 132 -17.85 24.72 28.35
C GLN A 132 -16.78 23.83 27.72
N ASP A 133 -15.53 23.90 28.21
CA ASP A 133 -14.43 23.07 27.72
C ASP A 133 -14.68 21.58 27.98
N ARG A 134 -15.22 21.23 29.16
CA ARG A 134 -15.66 19.86 29.44
C ARG A 134 -16.70 19.38 28.43
N ARG A 135 -17.72 20.19 28.13
CA ARG A 135 -18.74 19.86 27.12
C ARG A 135 -18.13 19.72 25.73
N ARG A 136 -17.22 20.62 25.35
CA ARG A 136 -16.52 20.59 24.07
C ARG A 136 -15.66 19.33 23.92
N LEU A 137 -14.88 18.98 24.94
CA LEU A 137 -14.03 17.78 24.94
C LEU A 137 -14.88 16.50 24.87
N LEU A 138 -16.04 16.46 25.52
CA LEU A 138 -16.97 15.33 25.40
C LEU A 138 -17.53 15.19 23.98
N LEU A 139 -17.92 16.30 23.33
CA LEU A 139 -18.38 16.28 21.94
C LEU A 139 -17.25 15.88 20.97
N GLU A 140 -16.04 16.40 21.17
CA GLU A 140 -14.87 16.02 20.36
C GLU A 140 -14.54 14.53 20.52
N LYS A 141 -14.60 14.01 21.76
CA LYS A 141 -14.48 12.57 22.03
C LYS A 141 -15.55 11.77 21.28
N GLU A 142 -16.83 12.16 21.36
CA GLU A 142 -17.92 11.47 20.69
C GLU A 142 -17.76 11.47 19.15
N VAL A 143 -17.32 12.60 18.57
CA VAL A 143 -17.04 12.72 17.14
C VAL A 143 -15.87 11.83 16.73
N LEU A 144 -14.81 11.77 17.53
CA LEU A 144 -13.66 10.90 17.29
C LEU A 144 -14.02 9.42 17.44
N GLU A 145 -14.84 9.06 18.44
CA GLU A 145 -15.33 7.69 18.60
C GLU A 145 -16.19 7.26 17.40
N LYS A 146 -17.07 8.15 16.90
CA LYS A 146 -17.85 7.90 15.68
C LYS A 146 -16.98 7.78 14.44
N SER A 147 -15.97 8.64 14.27
CA SER A 147 -15.08 8.58 13.10
C SER A 147 -14.22 7.32 13.10
N VAL A 148 -13.74 6.90 14.28
CA VAL A 148 -13.02 5.64 14.47
C VAL A 148 -13.94 4.45 14.15
N ALA A 149 -15.19 4.44 14.65
CA ALA A 149 -16.15 3.38 14.36
C ALA A 149 -16.46 3.27 12.85
N VAL A 150 -16.64 4.40 12.15
CA VAL A 150 -16.83 4.42 10.69
C VAL A 150 -15.58 3.88 9.98
N ALA A 151 -14.37 4.31 10.37
CA ALA A 151 -13.13 3.81 9.79
C ALA A 151 -12.96 2.29 9.99
N TYR A 152 -13.31 1.76 11.17
CA TYR A 152 -13.33 0.32 11.42
C TYR A 152 -14.33 -0.41 10.53
N SER A 153 -15.56 0.09 10.41
CA SER A 153 -16.57 -0.53 9.54
C SER A 153 -16.14 -0.53 8.07
N GLN A 154 -15.50 0.54 7.60
CA GLN A 154 -14.99 0.64 6.23
C GLN A 154 -13.80 -0.32 5.99
N ALA A 155 -12.90 -0.44 6.97
CA ALA A 155 -11.80 -1.41 6.93
C ALA A 155 -12.32 -2.86 6.92
N GLU A 156 -13.40 -3.13 7.65
CA GLU A 156 -14.03 -4.45 7.69
C GLU A 156 -14.73 -4.80 6.37
N ILE A 157 -15.48 -3.86 5.77
CA ILE A 157 -16.11 -4.03 4.45
C ILE A 157 -15.05 -4.30 3.37
N SER A 158 -13.96 -3.53 3.36
CA SER A 158 -12.87 -3.75 2.40
C SER A 158 -12.13 -5.07 2.64
N SER A 159 -11.91 -5.47 3.89
CA SER A 159 -11.36 -6.80 4.20
C SER A 159 -12.27 -7.92 3.70
N GLN A 160 -13.58 -7.80 3.86
CA GLN A 160 -14.55 -8.78 3.38
C GLN A 160 -14.60 -8.83 1.85
N SER A 161 -14.56 -7.69 1.16
CA SER A 161 -14.53 -7.67 -0.31
C SER A 161 -13.25 -8.30 -0.87
N PHE A 162 -12.08 -8.03 -0.27
CA PHE A 162 -10.83 -8.69 -0.66
C PHE A 162 -10.86 -10.20 -0.39
N LYS A 163 -11.46 -10.64 0.72
CA LYS A 163 -11.66 -12.07 0.99
C LYS A 163 -12.55 -12.73 -0.07
N GLN A 164 -13.61 -12.07 -0.49
CA GLN A 164 -14.49 -12.55 -1.57
C GLN A 164 -13.74 -12.64 -2.90
N GLN A 165 -13.02 -11.58 -3.31
CA GLN A 165 -12.19 -11.60 -4.52
C GLN A 165 -11.13 -12.70 -4.48
N LEU A 166 -10.48 -12.93 -3.34
CA LEU A 166 -9.53 -14.02 -3.17
C LEU A 166 -10.20 -15.40 -3.28
N SER A 167 -11.43 -15.56 -2.79
CA SER A 167 -12.19 -16.81 -2.92
C SER A 167 -12.63 -17.07 -4.36
N GLU A 168 -13.04 -16.03 -5.08
CA GLU A 168 -13.39 -16.09 -6.51
C GLU A 168 -12.17 -16.45 -7.36
N LEU A 169 -11.02 -15.78 -7.15
CA LEU A 169 -9.77 -16.09 -7.84
C LEU A 169 -9.30 -17.53 -7.56
N LYS A 170 -9.44 -18.02 -6.33
CA LYS A 170 -9.14 -19.42 -5.98
C LYS A 170 -10.08 -20.38 -6.69
N SER A 171 -11.38 -20.07 -6.75
CA SER A 171 -12.37 -20.86 -7.48
C SER A 171 -12.05 -20.91 -8.98
N ASN A 172 -11.77 -19.76 -9.59
CA ASN A 172 -11.42 -19.66 -11.01
C ASN A 172 -10.13 -20.42 -11.34
N LEU A 173 -9.08 -20.28 -10.51
CA LEU A 173 -7.85 -21.05 -10.67
C LEU A 173 -8.09 -22.56 -10.54
N SER A 174 -8.97 -22.98 -9.64
CA SER A 174 -9.34 -24.40 -9.50
C SER A 174 -10.12 -24.92 -10.70
N ALA A 175 -11.02 -24.11 -11.27
CA ALA A 175 -11.77 -24.43 -12.48
C ALA A 175 -10.83 -24.55 -13.69
N GLU A 176 -9.92 -23.59 -13.88
CA GLU A 176 -8.95 -23.60 -14.97
C GLU A 176 -7.98 -24.79 -14.87
N LYS A 177 -7.57 -25.17 -13.64
CA LYS A 177 -6.78 -26.40 -13.42
C LYS A 177 -7.56 -27.66 -13.81
N LEU A 178 -8.85 -27.71 -13.48
CA LEU A 178 -9.72 -28.82 -13.84
C LEU A 178 -9.93 -28.89 -15.36
N GLU A 179 -10.13 -27.76 -16.03
CA GLU A 179 -10.26 -27.68 -17.49
C GLU A 179 -8.97 -28.12 -18.18
N ARG A 180 -7.79 -27.61 -17.79
CA ARG A 180 -6.51 -28.09 -18.33
C ARG A 180 -6.31 -29.60 -18.12
N SER A 181 -6.73 -30.13 -16.96
CA SER A 181 -6.69 -31.57 -16.71
C SER A 181 -7.63 -32.33 -17.64
N ARG A 182 -8.85 -31.83 -17.87
CA ARG A 182 -9.82 -32.41 -18.80
C ARG A 182 -9.31 -32.38 -20.25
N GLU A 183 -8.76 -31.26 -20.68
CA GLU A 183 -8.12 -31.11 -22.00
C GLU A 183 -6.94 -32.08 -22.15
N SER A 184 -6.08 -32.22 -21.13
CA SER A 184 -5.00 -33.20 -21.15
C SER A 184 -5.53 -34.63 -21.29
N THR A 185 -6.60 -34.99 -20.57
CA THR A 185 -7.23 -36.32 -20.72
C THR A 185 -7.86 -36.52 -22.10
N ASN A 186 -8.54 -35.50 -22.65
CA ASN A 186 -9.13 -35.55 -23.98
C ASN A 186 -8.05 -35.69 -25.06
N ASN A 187 -6.98 -34.91 -24.98
CA ASN A 187 -5.82 -35.02 -25.87
C ASN A 187 -5.21 -36.42 -25.82
N GLN A 188 -5.15 -37.04 -24.63
CA GLN A 188 -4.70 -38.42 -24.48
C GLN A 188 -5.65 -39.43 -25.14
N VAL A 189 -6.97 -39.22 -25.07
CA VAL A 189 -7.96 -40.07 -25.77
C VAL A 189 -7.83 -39.92 -27.28
N ILE A 190 -7.77 -38.69 -27.79
CA ILE A 190 -7.58 -38.40 -29.22
C ILE A 190 -6.29 -39.04 -29.74
N LEU A 191 -5.19 -38.97 -29.00
CA LEU A 191 -3.93 -39.62 -29.38
C LEU A 191 -4.06 -41.15 -29.45
N ARG A 192 -4.79 -41.78 -28.53
CA ARG A 192 -5.05 -43.24 -28.59
C ARG A 192 -5.93 -43.59 -29.78
N GLU A 193 -6.94 -42.80 -30.08
CA GLU A 193 -7.81 -43.00 -31.24
C GLU A 193 -7.04 -42.85 -32.56
N LEU A 194 -6.20 -41.81 -32.70
CA LEU A 194 -5.33 -41.62 -33.86
C LEU A 194 -4.31 -42.77 -34.01
N GLN A 195 -3.74 -43.25 -32.91
CA GLN A 195 -2.86 -44.43 -32.96
C GLN A 195 -3.62 -45.68 -33.41
N LYS A 196 -4.87 -45.86 -32.94
CA LYS A 196 -5.73 -46.96 -33.36
C LYS A 196 -6.06 -46.88 -34.84
N THR A 197 -6.47 -45.72 -35.36
CA THR A 197 -6.78 -45.56 -36.79
C THR A 197 -5.54 -45.76 -37.67
N ILE A 198 -4.36 -45.28 -37.25
CA ILE A 198 -3.10 -45.55 -37.96
C ILE A 198 -2.79 -47.06 -37.97
N ALA A 199 -3.00 -47.77 -36.85
CA ALA A 199 -2.81 -49.21 -36.78
C ALA A 199 -3.79 -49.96 -37.69
N GLU A 200 -5.07 -49.57 -37.68
CA GLU A 200 -6.10 -50.12 -38.57
C GLU A 200 -5.76 -49.86 -40.05
N GLU A 201 -5.30 -48.66 -40.42
CA GLU A 201 -4.88 -48.34 -41.78
C GLU A 201 -3.63 -49.11 -42.22
N ARG A 202 -2.66 -49.30 -41.32
CA ARG A 202 -1.49 -50.17 -41.58
C ARG A 202 -1.90 -51.61 -41.78
N GLN A 203 -2.81 -52.13 -40.94
CA GLN A 203 -3.33 -53.49 -41.06
C GLN A 203 -4.10 -53.66 -42.38
N LYS A 204 -4.95 -52.70 -42.75
CA LYS A 204 -5.65 -52.70 -44.04
C LYS A 204 -4.65 -52.69 -45.20
N ARG A 205 -3.64 -51.82 -45.15
CA ARG A 205 -2.59 -51.75 -46.17
C ARG A 205 -1.82 -53.06 -46.28
N GLU A 206 -1.41 -53.67 -45.16
CA GLU A 206 -0.73 -54.97 -45.15
C GLU A 206 -1.62 -56.07 -45.71
N SER A 207 -2.92 -56.07 -45.36
CA SER A 207 -3.89 -57.00 -45.95
C SER A 207 -3.99 -56.80 -47.46
N LEU A 208 -4.14 -55.57 -47.96
CA LEU A 208 -4.18 -55.28 -49.40
C LEU A 208 -2.86 -55.62 -50.12
N GLU A 209 -1.70 -55.41 -49.48
CA GLU A 209 -0.40 -55.79 -50.04
C GLU A 209 -0.25 -57.32 -50.12
N LEU A 210 -0.67 -58.06 -49.09
CA LEU A 210 -0.74 -59.54 -49.10
C LEU A 210 -1.68 -60.06 -50.19
N GLU A 211 -2.81 -59.40 -50.35
CA GLU A 211 -3.79 -59.67 -51.39
C GLU A 211 -3.24 -59.43 -52.80
N LEU A 212 -2.52 -58.32 -53.01
CA LEU A 212 -1.87 -57.95 -54.27
C LEU A 212 -0.70 -58.90 -54.62
N ASN A 213 0.01 -59.43 -53.61
CA ASN A 213 1.14 -60.34 -53.82
C ASN A 213 0.72 -61.79 -54.16
N SER A 214 -0.54 -62.15 -53.92
CA SER A 214 -1.05 -63.48 -54.25
C SER A 214 -1.41 -63.59 -55.75
N LYS A 215 -0.48 -64.06 -56.58
CA LYS A 215 -0.72 -64.40 -58.01
C LYS A 215 -1.80 -65.48 -58.23
N SER A 216 -2.31 -66.12 -57.18
CA SER A 216 -3.47 -67.02 -57.23
C SER A 216 -4.80 -66.29 -57.43
N ARG A 217 -4.89 -65.00 -57.10
CA ARG A 217 -6.14 -64.23 -57.22
C ARG A 217 -6.60 -63.92 -58.63
N LEU A 218 -5.78 -63.93 -59.67
CA LEU A 218 -6.35 -63.77 -61.04
C LEU A 218 -7.20 -64.98 -61.46
N ARG A 219 -6.97 -66.13 -60.84
CA ARG A 219 -7.70 -67.37 -61.11
C ARG A 219 -8.86 -67.54 -60.13
N ASP A 220 -8.65 -67.15 -58.87
CA ASP A 220 -9.72 -67.13 -57.86
C ASP A 220 -10.70 -65.97 -58.10
N LEU A 221 -10.28 -64.77 -58.51
CA LEU A 221 -11.16 -63.65 -58.89
C LEU A 221 -11.99 -63.96 -60.13
N SER A 222 -11.55 -64.83 -61.03
CA SER A 222 -12.38 -65.27 -62.17
C SER A 222 -13.50 -66.22 -61.71
N ASN A 223 -13.20 -67.12 -60.77
CA ASN A 223 -14.17 -68.07 -60.22
C ASN A 223 -15.06 -67.41 -59.15
N GLU A 224 -14.51 -66.46 -58.41
CA GLU A 224 -15.19 -65.58 -57.47
C GLU A 224 -16.02 -64.55 -58.21
N LEU A 225 -15.65 -64.03 -59.39
CA LEU A 225 -16.53 -63.16 -60.19
C LEU A 225 -17.81 -63.89 -60.62
N GLU A 226 -17.70 -65.16 -61.00
CA GLU A 226 -18.84 -66.01 -61.36
C GLU A 226 -19.69 -66.38 -60.11
N SER A 227 -19.03 -66.73 -58.99
CA SER A 227 -19.74 -67.05 -57.74
C SER A 227 -20.28 -65.82 -57.01
N THR A 228 -19.64 -64.65 -57.16
CA THR A 228 -20.07 -63.35 -56.64
C THR A 228 -21.17 -62.81 -57.53
N LYS A 229 -21.20 -63.01 -58.85
CA LYS A 229 -22.40 -62.71 -59.67
C LYS A 229 -23.64 -63.47 -59.18
N MET A 230 -23.51 -64.76 -58.88
CA MET A 230 -24.63 -65.58 -58.39
C MET A 230 -25.01 -65.27 -56.93
N LYS A 231 -24.02 -64.97 -56.08
CA LYS A 231 -24.23 -64.47 -54.71
C LYS A 231 -24.72 -63.02 -54.70
N LEU A 232 -24.40 -62.20 -55.69
CA LEU A 232 -24.81 -60.80 -55.87
C LEU A 232 -26.25 -60.75 -56.36
N PHE A 233 -26.69 -61.68 -57.21
CA PHE A 233 -28.09 -61.83 -57.59
C PHE A 233 -28.98 -62.28 -56.40
N SER A 234 -28.51 -63.25 -55.62
CA SER A 234 -29.21 -63.72 -54.41
C SER A 234 -29.05 -62.78 -53.20
N ALA A 235 -28.00 -61.96 -53.17
CA ALA A 235 -27.83 -60.87 -52.22
C ALA A 235 -28.57 -59.60 -52.66
N GLU A 236 -28.73 -59.30 -53.96
CA GLU A 236 -29.59 -58.24 -54.51
C GLU A 236 -31.04 -58.43 -54.05
N GLN A 237 -31.51 -59.68 -54.10
CA GLN A 237 -32.83 -60.07 -53.59
C GLN A 237 -32.96 -59.92 -52.06
N LYS A 238 -31.85 -59.96 -51.31
CA LYS A 238 -31.78 -59.69 -49.85
C LYS A 238 -31.39 -58.25 -49.50
N LEU A 239 -30.88 -57.48 -50.47
CA LEU A 239 -30.53 -56.06 -50.40
C LEU A 239 -31.74 -55.17 -50.73
N GLN A 240 -32.73 -55.72 -51.45
CA GLN A 240 -34.04 -55.08 -51.63
C GLN A 240 -34.80 -54.99 -50.29
N GLU A 241 -34.47 -55.85 -49.32
CA GLU A 241 -34.81 -55.66 -47.91
C GLU A 241 -33.67 -54.91 -47.22
N PRO A 242 -33.88 -53.67 -46.73
CA PRO A 242 -32.82 -52.94 -46.06
C PRO A 242 -32.40 -53.72 -44.80
N SER A 243 -31.14 -54.17 -44.75
CA SER A 243 -30.65 -54.99 -43.64
C SER A 243 -30.93 -54.34 -42.29
N SER A 244 -31.34 -55.10 -41.28
CA SER A 244 -31.74 -54.55 -39.96
C SER A 244 -30.64 -53.74 -39.28
N HIS A 245 -29.38 -53.96 -39.67
CA HIS A 245 -28.24 -53.18 -39.21
C HIS A 245 -28.07 -51.89 -40.01
N LEU A 246 -28.31 -51.90 -41.33
CA LEU A 246 -28.38 -50.68 -42.15
C LEU A 246 -29.50 -49.76 -41.69
N VAL A 247 -30.68 -50.28 -41.35
CA VAL A 247 -31.79 -49.49 -40.79
C VAL A 247 -31.42 -48.91 -39.43
N ARG A 248 -30.74 -49.67 -38.56
CA ARG A 248 -30.23 -49.16 -37.27
C ARG A 248 -29.18 -48.07 -37.46
N LEU A 249 -28.22 -48.26 -38.36
CA LEU A 249 -27.21 -47.26 -38.67
C LEU A 249 -27.84 -46.00 -39.30
N GLN A 250 -28.86 -46.17 -40.15
CA GLN A 250 -29.60 -45.06 -40.74
C GLN A 250 -30.40 -44.28 -39.69
N ASN A 251 -30.97 -44.97 -38.69
CA ASN A 251 -31.61 -44.35 -37.54
C ASN A 251 -30.61 -43.67 -36.61
N GLU A 252 -29.47 -44.30 -36.28
CA GLU A 252 -28.39 -43.69 -35.50
C GLU A 252 -27.81 -42.46 -36.20
N MET A 253 -27.64 -42.50 -37.52
CA MET A 253 -27.23 -41.36 -38.32
C MET A 253 -28.29 -40.25 -38.36
N ALA A 254 -29.58 -40.61 -38.34
CA ALA A 254 -30.66 -39.63 -38.23
C ALA A 254 -30.69 -39.00 -36.83
N ASP A 255 -30.54 -39.79 -35.78
CA ASP A 255 -30.49 -39.35 -34.39
C ASP A 255 -29.27 -38.46 -34.13
N LEU A 256 -28.09 -38.84 -34.63
CA LEU A 256 -26.88 -38.01 -34.58
C LEU A 256 -27.07 -36.70 -35.35
N LYS A 257 -27.73 -36.72 -36.51
CA LYS A 257 -28.05 -35.48 -37.25
C LYS A 257 -29.03 -34.60 -36.47
N ILE A 258 -30.02 -35.18 -35.79
CA ILE A 258 -30.97 -34.45 -34.94
C ILE A 258 -30.23 -33.86 -33.73
N GLN A 259 -29.41 -34.64 -33.04
CA GLN A 259 -28.61 -34.20 -31.90
C GLN A 259 -27.64 -33.09 -32.30
N HIS A 260 -26.94 -33.23 -33.43
CA HIS A 260 -26.05 -32.19 -33.95
C HIS A 260 -26.83 -30.91 -34.30
N ARG A 261 -28.03 -31.03 -34.88
CA ARG A 261 -28.90 -29.88 -35.17
C ARG A 261 -29.36 -29.19 -33.88
N LEU A 262 -29.73 -29.95 -32.86
CA LEU A 262 -30.12 -29.41 -31.55
C LEU A 262 -28.93 -28.74 -30.84
N ALA A 263 -27.74 -29.34 -30.91
CA ALA A 263 -26.51 -28.75 -30.36
C ALA A 263 -26.15 -27.43 -31.06
N ILE A 264 -26.27 -27.36 -32.40
CA ILE A 264 -26.09 -26.09 -33.13
C ILE A 264 -27.12 -25.06 -32.67
N LEU A 265 -28.40 -25.42 -32.54
CA LEU A 265 -29.44 -24.48 -32.12
C LEU A 265 -29.23 -23.99 -30.68
N GLN A 266 -28.77 -24.87 -29.79
CA GLN A 266 -28.44 -24.51 -28.43
C GLN A 266 -27.21 -23.59 -28.37
N GLU A 267 -26.18 -23.88 -29.15
CA GLU A 267 -24.98 -23.03 -29.25
C GLU A 267 -25.32 -21.66 -29.87
N GLN A 268 -26.18 -21.62 -30.89
CA GLN A 268 -26.69 -20.37 -31.46
C GLN A 268 -27.49 -19.58 -30.43
N ARG A 269 -28.32 -20.23 -29.60
CA ARG A 269 -29.06 -19.57 -28.53
C ARG A 269 -28.12 -19.01 -27.45
N ASN A 270 -27.15 -19.80 -27.01
CA ASN A 270 -26.14 -19.37 -26.04
C ASN A 270 -25.34 -18.17 -26.58
N ALA A 271 -24.96 -18.19 -27.86
CA ALA A 271 -24.26 -17.09 -28.50
C ALA A 271 -25.12 -15.81 -28.60
N VAL A 272 -26.42 -15.93 -28.86
CA VAL A 272 -27.35 -14.78 -28.86
C VAL A 272 -27.52 -14.22 -27.45
N GLU A 273 -27.66 -15.07 -26.43
CA GLU A 273 -27.77 -14.65 -25.02
C GLU A 273 -26.50 -13.93 -24.56
N ALA A 274 -25.33 -14.51 -24.81
CA ALA A 274 -24.03 -13.87 -24.51
C ALA A 274 -23.86 -12.53 -25.24
N LYS A 275 -24.36 -12.41 -26.48
CA LYS A 275 -24.34 -11.15 -27.23
C LYS A 275 -25.27 -10.10 -26.63
N GLU A 276 -26.45 -10.50 -26.15
CA GLU A 276 -27.39 -9.60 -25.49
C GLU A 276 -26.84 -9.12 -24.15
N ASP A 277 -26.22 -10.00 -23.35
CA ASP A 277 -25.56 -9.64 -22.10
C ASP A 277 -24.40 -8.66 -22.33
N ALA A 278 -23.55 -8.92 -23.35
CA ALA A 278 -22.49 -8.00 -23.73
C ALA A 278 -23.04 -6.63 -24.17
N ARG A 279 -24.19 -6.61 -24.86
CA ARG A 279 -24.87 -5.38 -25.26
C ARG A 279 -25.42 -4.61 -24.05
N GLN A 280 -26.04 -5.29 -23.10
CA GLN A 280 -26.54 -4.67 -21.87
C GLN A 280 -25.41 -4.08 -21.02
N LEU A 281 -24.28 -4.78 -20.91
CA LEU A 281 -23.09 -4.26 -20.24
C LEU A 281 -22.55 -3.02 -20.96
N ALA A 282 -22.45 -3.05 -22.29
CA ALA A 282 -22.03 -1.90 -23.08
C ALA A 282 -22.95 -0.68 -22.87
N GLU A 283 -24.28 -0.87 -22.89
CA GLU A 283 -25.25 0.19 -22.63
C GLU A 283 -25.14 0.74 -21.19
N ALA A 284 -24.91 -0.12 -20.20
CA ALA A 284 -24.67 0.30 -18.82
C ALA A 284 -23.37 1.11 -18.68
N HIS A 285 -22.31 0.70 -19.38
CA HIS A 285 -21.05 1.44 -19.42
C HIS A 285 -21.21 2.78 -20.13
N GLU A 286 -21.91 2.84 -21.26
CA GLU A 286 -22.21 4.07 -22.00
C GLU A 286 -23.02 5.04 -21.13
N LYS A 287 -24.07 4.57 -20.45
CA LYS A 287 -24.82 5.38 -19.48
C LYS A 287 -23.92 5.92 -18.38
N ARG A 288 -23.04 5.11 -17.83
CA ARG A 288 -22.09 5.54 -16.81
C ARG A 288 -21.14 6.60 -17.35
N VAL A 289 -20.58 6.40 -18.54
CA VAL A 289 -19.70 7.37 -19.21
C VAL A 289 -20.45 8.68 -19.43
N ALA A 290 -21.66 8.63 -19.99
CA ALA A 290 -22.50 9.81 -20.18
C ALA A 290 -22.76 10.56 -18.86
N THR A 291 -23.04 9.86 -17.75
CA THR A 291 -23.21 10.52 -16.44
C THR A 291 -21.91 11.12 -15.88
N LEU A 292 -20.75 10.55 -16.22
CA LEU A 292 -19.47 11.12 -15.86
C LEU A 292 -19.14 12.34 -16.72
N GLU A 293 -19.46 12.30 -18.02
CA GLU A 293 -19.32 13.42 -18.94
C GLU A 293 -20.22 14.59 -18.56
N THR A 294 -21.48 14.35 -18.16
CA THR A 294 -22.35 15.42 -17.68
C THR A 294 -21.81 16.05 -16.40
N ARG A 295 -21.35 15.24 -15.43
CA ARG A 295 -20.70 15.77 -14.22
C ARG A 295 -19.41 16.54 -14.54
N LEU A 296 -18.60 16.06 -15.49
CA LEU A 296 -17.40 16.77 -15.96
C LEU A 296 -17.76 18.09 -16.64
N ALA A 297 -18.84 18.14 -17.41
CA ALA A 297 -19.36 19.37 -18.01
C ALA A 297 -19.84 20.35 -16.93
N GLU A 298 -20.58 19.89 -15.92
CA GLU A 298 -20.99 20.70 -14.77
C GLU A 298 -19.79 21.26 -13.99
N PHE A 299 -18.76 20.44 -13.74
CA PHE A 299 -17.53 20.91 -13.10
C PHE A 299 -16.78 21.91 -13.98
N SER A 300 -16.71 21.66 -15.29
CA SER A 300 -16.06 22.57 -16.24
C SER A 300 -16.80 23.91 -16.33
N GLU A 301 -18.13 23.90 -16.28
CA GLU A 301 -18.96 25.11 -16.23
C GLU A 301 -18.74 25.88 -14.92
N ARG A 302 -18.73 25.18 -13.77
CA ARG A 302 -18.45 25.82 -12.47
C ARG A 302 -17.05 26.39 -12.41
N ILE A 303 -16.04 25.67 -12.86
CA ILE A 303 -14.66 26.18 -12.93
C ILE A 303 -14.59 27.38 -13.88
N GLY A 304 -15.27 27.31 -15.03
CA GLY A 304 -15.37 28.42 -15.97
C GLY A 304 -16.05 29.66 -15.38
N SER A 305 -17.10 29.50 -14.57
CA SER A 305 -17.76 30.62 -13.88
C SER A 305 -16.89 31.22 -12.78
N TYR A 306 -16.17 30.39 -12.01
CA TYR A 306 -15.18 30.85 -11.04
C TYR A 306 -14.02 31.60 -11.71
N ASP A 307 -13.50 31.12 -12.84
CA ASP A 307 -12.41 31.82 -13.54
C ASP A 307 -12.89 33.15 -14.14
N ARG A 308 -14.11 33.21 -14.70
CA ARG A 308 -14.72 34.47 -15.14
C ARG A 308 -14.90 35.45 -13.97
N LEU A 309 -15.40 34.98 -12.82
CA LEU A 309 -15.54 35.81 -11.62
C LEU A 309 -14.19 36.31 -11.14
N ARG A 310 -13.16 35.45 -11.14
CA ARG A 310 -11.79 35.83 -10.79
C ARG A 310 -11.20 36.85 -11.76
N GLN A 311 -11.46 36.73 -13.06
CA GLN A 311 -11.05 37.72 -14.04
C GLN A 311 -11.78 39.05 -13.83
N GLN A 312 -13.07 39.02 -13.47
CA GLN A 312 -13.83 40.20 -13.08
C GLN A 312 -13.24 40.86 -11.83
N ASP A 313 -12.94 40.08 -10.79
CA ASP A 313 -12.31 40.55 -9.56
C ASP A 313 -10.93 41.15 -9.85
N LEU A 314 -10.12 40.49 -10.69
CA LEU A 314 -8.82 41.03 -11.10
C LEU A 314 -8.98 42.36 -11.85
N ALA A 315 -9.96 42.46 -12.76
CA ALA A 315 -10.27 43.69 -13.50
C ALA A 315 -10.78 44.82 -12.57
N THR A 316 -11.57 44.49 -11.56
CA THR A 316 -11.98 45.49 -10.55
C THR A 316 -10.80 45.93 -9.69
N VAL A 317 -9.91 45.02 -9.31
CA VAL A 317 -8.68 45.34 -8.58
C VAL A 317 -7.74 46.19 -9.43
N THR A 318 -7.56 45.90 -10.71
CA THR A 318 -6.75 46.77 -11.60
C THR A 318 -7.39 48.14 -11.74
N LYS A 319 -8.72 48.23 -11.90
CA LYS A 319 -9.43 49.51 -11.94
C LYS A 319 -9.30 50.31 -10.64
N LEU A 320 -9.40 49.65 -9.48
CA LEU A 320 -9.20 50.27 -8.17
C LEU A 320 -7.73 50.70 -7.97
N LYS A 321 -6.77 49.92 -8.46
CA LYS A 321 -5.34 50.29 -8.47
C LYS A 321 -5.08 51.49 -9.38
N GLU A 322 -5.68 51.52 -10.57
CA GLU A 322 -5.62 52.67 -11.47
C GLU A 322 -6.26 53.89 -10.83
N GLN A 323 -7.44 53.76 -10.22
CA GLN A 323 -8.09 54.84 -9.48
C GLN A 323 -7.23 55.34 -8.31
N LEU A 324 -6.67 54.44 -7.50
CA LEU A 324 -5.74 54.78 -6.43
C LEU A 324 -4.51 55.50 -6.98
N ASN A 325 -3.94 55.01 -8.08
CA ASN A 325 -2.77 55.61 -8.73
C ASN A 325 -3.10 56.99 -9.34
N THR A 326 -4.29 57.17 -9.91
CA THR A 326 -4.76 58.48 -10.40
C THR A 326 -5.01 59.45 -9.25
N MET A 327 -5.61 58.99 -8.14
CA MET A 327 -5.84 59.81 -6.94
C MET A 327 -4.53 60.13 -6.20
N GLN A 328 -3.53 59.26 -6.28
CA GLN A 328 -2.21 59.45 -5.70
C GLN A 328 -1.30 60.34 -6.56
N ASN A 329 -1.59 60.48 -7.87
CA ASN A 329 -0.76 61.22 -8.82
C ASN A 329 -1.38 62.51 -9.39
N THR A 330 -2.44 63.07 -8.79
CA THR A 330 -2.85 64.45 -9.13
C THR A 330 -2.23 65.46 -8.17
N PRO A 331 -1.14 66.12 -8.60
CA PRO A 331 -1.24 67.53 -8.94
C PRO A 331 -0.85 67.79 -10.41
N SER A 332 -1.80 68.39 -11.17
CA SER A 332 -1.61 69.26 -12.35
C SER A 332 -0.81 68.75 -13.59
N PRO A 333 -1.31 68.96 -14.83
CA PRO A 333 -0.73 68.47 -16.10
C PRO A 333 0.56 69.24 -16.49
N PRO A 334 1.43 68.80 -17.45
CA PRO A 334 1.08 68.24 -18.77
C PRO A 334 1.90 67.05 -19.29
N SER A 335 1.38 66.47 -20.38
CA SER A 335 2.07 66.00 -21.59
C SER A 335 3.59 65.83 -21.52
N HIS A 336 4.11 64.66 -21.90
CA HIS A 336 5.04 64.49 -23.02
C HIS A 336 5.41 63.00 -23.14
N SER A 337 4.93 62.40 -24.23
CA SER A 337 5.43 61.15 -24.77
C SER A 337 6.84 61.38 -25.30
N GLU A 338 7.83 60.63 -24.80
CA GLU A 338 9.09 60.44 -25.50
C GLU A 338 9.35 58.93 -25.64
N GLU A 339 9.03 58.42 -26.84
CA GLU A 339 9.56 57.18 -27.35
C GLU A 339 10.86 57.51 -28.09
N ASP A 340 11.98 57.00 -27.56
CA ASP A 340 13.26 57.00 -28.25
C ASP A 340 13.13 56.23 -29.58
N TYR A 341 13.34 56.93 -30.69
CA TYR A 341 13.33 56.35 -32.04
C TYR A 341 14.72 55.79 -32.38
N ASP A 342 14.91 54.49 -32.14
CA ASP A 342 16.03 53.73 -32.71
C ASP A 342 15.84 53.52 -34.22
N ILE A 343 16.87 53.88 -34.99
CA ILE A 343 16.97 53.79 -36.46
C ILE A 343 16.65 52.38 -36.98
N GLU A 344 16.92 51.34 -36.20
CA GLU A 344 16.61 49.95 -36.55
C GLU A 344 15.11 49.64 -36.56
N LYS A 345 14.32 50.28 -35.69
CA LYS A 345 12.85 50.16 -35.73
C LYS A 345 12.27 50.88 -36.95
N LEU A 346 12.89 51.97 -37.42
CA LEU A 346 12.51 52.67 -38.65
C LEU A 346 12.81 51.83 -39.91
N ILE A 347 13.97 51.16 -39.95
CA ILE A 347 14.32 50.21 -41.02
C ILE A 347 13.38 49.00 -41.00
N GLY A 348 13.02 48.49 -39.81
CA GLY A 348 12.00 47.46 -39.65
C GLY A 348 10.63 47.89 -40.19
N LYS A 349 10.22 49.13 -39.91
CA LYS A 349 8.97 49.70 -40.42
C LYS A 349 9.00 49.84 -41.95
N ILE A 350 10.10 50.28 -42.55
CA ILE A 350 10.26 50.35 -44.01
C ILE A 350 10.18 48.95 -44.65
N LYS A 351 10.82 47.94 -44.06
CA LYS A 351 10.71 46.55 -44.54
C LYS A 351 9.29 45.99 -44.39
N SER A 352 8.61 46.32 -43.30
CA SER A 352 7.20 45.93 -43.10
C SER A 352 6.27 46.60 -44.11
N LEU A 353 6.51 47.88 -44.46
CA LEU A 353 5.75 48.62 -45.46
C LEU A 353 6.03 48.10 -46.88
N LYS A 354 7.26 47.71 -47.19
CA LYS A 354 7.62 47.03 -48.45
C LYS A 354 6.88 45.70 -48.60
N ASN A 355 6.85 44.88 -47.54
CA ASN A 355 6.14 43.60 -47.56
C ASN A 355 4.62 43.83 -47.66
N ARG A 356 4.09 44.83 -46.94
CA ARG A 356 2.68 45.25 -47.06
C ARG A 356 2.34 45.72 -48.48
N LEU A 357 3.24 46.43 -49.16
CA LEU A 357 3.03 46.88 -50.54
C LEU A 357 3.05 45.72 -51.54
N LEU A 358 3.93 44.73 -51.34
CA LEU A 358 3.93 43.49 -52.12
C LEU A 358 2.68 42.64 -51.85
N ASP A 359 2.20 42.57 -50.60
CA ASP A 359 0.98 41.85 -50.26
C ASP A 359 -0.28 42.57 -50.78
N LEU A 360 -0.30 43.91 -50.77
CA LEU A 360 -1.38 44.69 -51.40
C LEU A 360 -1.35 44.56 -52.92
N SER A 361 -0.17 44.52 -53.55
CA SER A 361 -0.02 44.20 -54.97
C SER A 361 -0.48 42.78 -55.32
N ARG A 362 -0.44 41.84 -54.37
CA ARG A 362 -1.01 40.49 -54.52
C ARG A 362 -2.52 40.46 -54.27
N GLN A 363 -3.08 41.41 -53.53
CA GLN A 363 -4.50 41.48 -53.15
C GLN A 363 -5.36 42.38 -54.05
N SER A 364 -4.77 43.26 -54.87
CA SER A 364 -5.50 44.05 -55.87
C SER A 364 -5.04 43.71 -57.30
N ASN A 365 -5.89 42.98 -58.05
CA ASN A 365 -5.68 42.72 -59.48
C ASN A 365 -5.89 44.01 -60.33
N ALA A 366 -4.91 44.90 -60.37
CA ALA A 366 -4.76 45.91 -61.42
C ALA A 366 -3.28 46.19 -61.69
N THR A 367 -2.93 46.14 -62.97
CA THR A 367 -1.60 45.98 -63.58
C THR A 367 -0.64 47.16 -63.40
N VAL A 368 0.49 46.95 -62.72
CA VAL A 368 1.76 47.65 -63.00
C VAL A 368 2.90 46.63 -62.91
N ASN A 369 3.50 46.32 -64.06
CA ASN A 369 4.66 45.42 -64.20
C ASN A 369 5.90 46.03 -63.52
N LEU A 370 6.39 45.41 -62.45
CA LEU A 370 7.70 45.70 -61.85
C LEU A 370 8.80 44.71 -62.33
N THR A 371 8.46 43.82 -63.25
CA THR A 371 9.36 42.82 -63.85
C THR A 371 10.35 43.41 -64.87
N ALA A 372 10.27 44.72 -65.16
CA ALA A 372 11.08 45.38 -66.20
C ALA A 372 12.27 46.20 -65.66
N ILE A 373 12.61 46.12 -64.37
CA ILE A 373 13.66 46.97 -63.77
C ILE A 373 15.00 46.23 -63.55
N PHE A 374 15.08 44.90 -63.67
CA PHE A 374 16.32 44.18 -63.30
C PHE A 374 16.81 43.10 -64.27
N GLU A 375 16.36 43.08 -65.52
CA GLU A 375 16.95 42.24 -66.58
C GLU A 375 17.43 43.10 -67.75
N LEU A 376 18.73 43.39 -67.80
CA LEU A 376 19.43 43.65 -69.06
C LEU A 376 20.93 43.44 -68.80
N ASP A 377 21.45 42.28 -69.18
CA ASP A 377 22.77 42.24 -69.82
C ASP A 377 22.97 40.94 -70.62
N ASN A 378 23.16 41.16 -71.92
CA ASN A 378 24.07 40.46 -72.80
C ASN A 378 23.59 39.24 -73.60
N THR A 379 22.75 39.51 -74.59
CA THR A 379 22.69 38.75 -75.85
C THR A 379 23.73 39.29 -76.84
N ASN A 380 24.60 38.46 -77.40
CA ASN A 380 25.23 38.77 -78.69
C ASN A 380 25.54 37.47 -79.45
N SER A 381 24.74 37.22 -80.49
CA SER A 381 24.93 36.17 -81.49
C SER A 381 25.70 36.73 -82.68
N ASN A 382 26.71 36.00 -83.15
CA ASN A 382 27.20 36.06 -84.53
C ASN A 382 28.07 34.83 -84.80
N SER A 383 27.51 33.80 -85.46
CA SER A 383 28.03 33.23 -86.71
C SER A 383 27.46 31.83 -86.94
N ASP A 384 26.45 31.74 -87.82
CA ASP A 384 25.75 30.55 -88.31
C ASP A 384 26.63 29.53 -89.09
N HIS A 385 27.95 29.54 -88.86
CA HIS A 385 28.88 28.52 -89.37
C HIS A 385 29.42 27.60 -88.26
N ASP A 386 29.38 28.05 -87.01
CA ASP A 386 29.65 27.19 -85.86
C ASP A 386 28.45 26.29 -85.52
N ASP A 387 27.21 26.67 -85.85
CA ASP A 387 26.04 25.84 -85.54
C ASP A 387 25.99 24.55 -86.34
N ALA A 388 26.42 24.53 -87.61
CA ALA A 388 26.48 23.30 -88.40
C ALA A 388 27.59 22.35 -87.91
N CYS A 389 28.79 22.88 -87.62
CA CYS A 389 29.89 22.09 -87.06
C CYS A 389 29.62 21.66 -85.62
N GLN A 390 28.92 22.48 -84.82
CA GLN A 390 28.46 22.12 -83.48
C GLN A 390 27.32 21.11 -83.52
N LEU A 391 26.43 21.14 -84.51
CA LEU A 391 25.40 20.12 -84.71
C LEU A 391 26.02 18.78 -85.11
N GLU A 392 27.01 18.75 -86.01
CA GLU A 392 27.77 17.53 -86.34
C GLU A 392 28.58 17.02 -85.14
N LEU A 393 29.25 17.90 -84.39
CA LEU A 393 29.93 17.53 -83.14
C LEU A 393 28.95 17.08 -82.06
N GLN A 394 27.75 17.64 -81.97
CA GLN A 394 26.70 17.20 -81.06
C GLN A 394 26.11 15.87 -81.50
N GLN A 395 26.01 15.61 -82.80
CA GLN A 395 25.48 14.36 -83.36
C GLN A 395 26.49 13.23 -83.19
N LEU A 396 27.78 13.47 -83.47
CA LEU A 396 28.88 12.55 -83.16
C LEU A 396 29.07 12.36 -81.66
N ARG A 397 28.84 13.38 -80.82
CA ARG A 397 28.80 13.21 -79.35
C ARG A 397 27.61 12.36 -78.92
N LYS A 398 26.41 12.57 -79.48
CA LYS A 398 25.22 11.76 -79.21
C LYS A 398 25.42 10.31 -79.66
N GLU A 399 26.06 10.08 -80.81
CA GLU A 399 26.44 8.74 -81.27
C GLU A 399 27.53 8.12 -80.39
N LEU A 400 28.59 8.83 -80.02
CA LEU A 400 29.60 8.34 -79.07
C LEU A 400 29.02 8.07 -77.68
N GLU A 401 28.05 8.86 -77.23
CA GLU A 401 27.34 8.59 -76.00
C GLU A 401 26.35 7.43 -76.15
N TRP A 402 25.75 7.23 -77.33
CA TRP A 402 24.91 6.08 -77.64
C TRP A 402 25.76 4.80 -77.67
N TYR A 403 26.91 4.80 -78.37
CA TYR A 403 27.88 3.72 -78.36
C TYR A 403 28.49 3.52 -76.96
N LYS A 404 28.77 4.57 -76.17
CA LYS A 404 29.18 4.40 -74.76
C LYS A 404 28.07 3.82 -73.88
N ARG A 405 26.79 4.10 -74.16
CA ARG A 405 25.66 3.51 -73.43
C ARG A 405 25.42 2.07 -73.86
N ASP A 406 25.57 1.76 -75.15
CA ASP A 406 25.43 0.42 -75.73
C ASP A 406 26.62 -0.47 -75.36
N GLU A 407 27.84 0.05 -75.33
CA GLU A 407 29.05 -0.63 -74.90
C GLU A 407 29.09 -0.79 -73.36
N LYS A 408 28.52 0.13 -72.57
CA LYS A 408 28.29 -0.07 -71.13
C LYS A 408 27.16 -1.06 -70.83
N GLN A 409 26.15 -1.18 -71.70
CA GLN A 409 25.12 -2.21 -71.60
C GLN A 409 25.62 -3.59 -72.06
N SER A 410 26.52 -3.66 -73.05
CA SER A 410 27.13 -4.92 -73.52
C SER A 410 28.37 -5.37 -72.72
N SER A 411 29.12 -4.47 -72.07
CA SER A 411 30.28 -4.85 -71.23
C SER A 411 29.93 -5.21 -69.78
N SER A 412 28.69 -5.00 -69.34
CA SER A 412 28.17 -5.52 -68.07
C SER A 412 27.56 -6.93 -68.19
N ALA A 413 27.54 -7.53 -69.39
CA ALA A 413 26.95 -8.84 -69.66
C ALA A 413 27.95 -10.00 -69.60
N LYS A 414 28.92 -9.95 -68.68
CA LYS A 414 29.78 -11.10 -68.31
C LYS A 414 30.02 -11.20 -66.81
N SER A 415 28.95 -11.03 -66.03
CA SER A 415 28.76 -11.78 -64.79
C SER A 415 27.30 -12.18 -64.76
N VAL A 416 27.04 -13.46 -64.49
CA VAL A 416 25.72 -14.09 -64.42
C VAL A 416 24.80 -13.26 -63.51
N GLY A 417 24.03 -12.35 -64.10
CA GLY A 417 23.04 -11.51 -63.43
C GLY A 417 21.67 -12.14 -63.55
N LEU A 418 21.12 -12.60 -62.43
CA LEU A 418 19.71 -12.94 -62.32
C LEU A 418 18.91 -11.62 -62.44
N SER A 419 18.01 -11.58 -63.42
CA SER A 419 16.93 -10.59 -63.66
C SER A 419 16.83 -9.40 -62.68
N ALA A 420 17.10 -8.16 -63.15
CA ALA A 420 16.96 -6.90 -62.40
C ALA A 420 15.70 -6.73 -61.50
N PRO A 421 14.48 -7.19 -61.85
CA PRO A 421 13.33 -7.14 -60.93
C PRO A 421 13.51 -8.00 -59.68
N ALA A 422 14.27 -9.10 -59.75
CA ALA A 422 14.54 -9.94 -58.58
C ALA A 422 15.49 -9.24 -57.58
N GLU A 423 16.41 -8.38 -58.05
CA GLU A 423 17.29 -7.61 -57.16
C GLU A 423 16.53 -6.53 -56.40
N GLU A 424 15.55 -5.88 -57.03
CA GLU A 424 14.67 -4.90 -56.37
C GLU A 424 13.77 -5.55 -55.33
N GLU A 425 13.18 -6.71 -55.64
CA GLU A 425 12.41 -7.52 -54.66
C GLU A 425 13.30 -7.98 -53.50
N ILE A 426 14.53 -8.43 -53.78
CA ILE A 426 15.51 -8.80 -52.73
C ILE A 426 15.85 -7.58 -51.87
N ASN A 427 16.01 -6.38 -52.45
CA ASN A 427 16.31 -5.17 -51.69
C ASN A 427 15.10 -4.70 -50.85
N GLN A 428 13.88 -4.80 -51.37
CA GLN A 428 12.66 -4.54 -50.60
C GLN A 428 12.53 -5.51 -49.43
N MET A 429 12.81 -6.80 -49.65
CA MET A 429 12.84 -7.81 -48.59
C MET A 429 13.93 -7.53 -47.56
N ARG A 430 15.13 -7.08 -47.97
CA ARG A 430 16.19 -6.66 -47.03
C ARG A 430 15.76 -5.48 -46.17
N ILE A 431 15.13 -4.45 -46.75
CA ILE A 431 14.62 -3.30 -46.01
C ILE A 431 13.51 -3.73 -45.05
N LYS A 432 12.61 -4.62 -45.47
CA LYS A 432 11.56 -5.16 -44.59
C LYS A 432 12.14 -5.98 -43.44
N ILE A 433 13.15 -6.80 -43.69
CA ILE A 433 13.88 -7.55 -42.66
C ILE A 433 14.58 -6.58 -41.70
N GLN A 434 15.21 -5.51 -42.20
CA GLN A 434 15.84 -4.50 -41.36
C GLN A 434 14.84 -3.75 -40.49
N PHE A 435 13.70 -3.35 -41.05
CA PHE A 435 12.61 -2.72 -40.30
C PHE A 435 12.07 -3.64 -39.20
N LEU A 436 11.78 -4.91 -39.53
CA LEU A 436 11.32 -5.90 -38.56
C LEU A 436 12.37 -6.17 -37.47
N ARG A 437 13.66 -6.16 -37.80
CA ARG A 437 14.74 -6.26 -36.80
C ARG A 437 14.77 -5.06 -35.87
N ASN A 438 14.64 -3.85 -36.40
CA ASN A 438 14.61 -2.64 -35.59
C ASN A 438 13.35 -2.58 -34.70
N GLU A 439 12.20 -3.03 -35.21
CA GLU A 439 10.95 -3.13 -34.46
C GLU A 439 11.05 -4.17 -33.34
N MET A 440 11.67 -5.34 -33.61
CA MET A 440 11.97 -6.34 -32.59
C MET A 440 12.94 -5.82 -31.53
N GLU A 441 14.01 -5.12 -31.93
CA GLU A 441 14.98 -4.51 -31.00
C GLU A 441 14.32 -3.42 -30.14
N HIS A 442 13.45 -2.61 -30.72
CA HIS A 442 12.67 -1.60 -29.99
C HIS A 442 11.74 -2.25 -28.97
N ASN A 443 10.95 -3.25 -29.37
CA ASN A 443 10.05 -3.98 -28.46
C ASN A 443 10.84 -4.70 -27.35
N GLU A 444 11.98 -5.31 -27.68
CA GLU A 444 12.88 -5.90 -26.67
C GLU A 444 13.39 -4.85 -25.68
N GLN A 445 13.71 -3.65 -26.15
CA GLN A 445 14.17 -2.56 -25.29
C GLN A 445 13.04 -2.06 -24.38
N GLU A 446 11.82 -1.88 -24.90
CA GLU A 446 10.65 -1.51 -24.09
C GLU A 446 10.31 -2.56 -23.04
N HIS A 447 10.42 -3.85 -23.38
CA HIS A 447 10.25 -4.94 -22.41
C HIS A 447 11.36 -4.95 -21.35
N LYS A 448 12.62 -4.70 -21.73
CA LYS A 448 13.74 -4.56 -20.78
C LYS A 448 13.55 -3.34 -19.86
N ASP A 449 13.06 -2.22 -20.39
CA ASP A 449 12.80 -1.01 -19.62
C ASP A 449 11.60 -1.20 -18.67
N SER A 450 10.55 -1.88 -19.13
CA SER A 450 9.39 -2.27 -18.30
C SER A 450 9.80 -3.21 -17.17
N LEU A 451 10.64 -4.22 -17.47
CA LEU A 451 11.17 -5.13 -16.47
C LEU A 451 12.05 -4.40 -15.44
N ARG A 452 12.91 -3.48 -15.88
CA ARG A 452 13.71 -2.63 -14.98
C ARG A 452 12.83 -1.74 -14.10
N SER A 453 11.78 -1.13 -14.65
CA SER A 453 10.82 -0.32 -13.89
C SER A 453 10.12 -1.13 -12.79
N VAL A 454 9.66 -2.35 -13.12
CA VAL A 454 9.06 -3.27 -12.14
C VAL A 454 10.07 -3.75 -11.09
N GLN A 455 11.31 -4.00 -11.49
CA GLN A 455 12.37 -4.37 -10.56
C GLN A 455 12.72 -3.22 -9.60
N GLU A 456 12.75 -1.99 -10.10
CA GLU A 456 12.97 -0.78 -9.30
C GLU A 456 11.79 -0.49 -8.36
N SER A 457 10.54 -0.67 -8.81
CA SER A 457 9.38 -0.49 -7.94
C SER A 457 9.36 -1.53 -6.82
N TRP A 458 9.66 -2.80 -7.13
CA TRP A 458 9.78 -3.86 -6.14
C TRP A 458 10.93 -3.58 -5.14
N ALA A 459 12.07 -3.07 -5.62
CA ALA A 459 13.17 -2.69 -4.76
C ALA A 459 12.80 -1.52 -3.82
N LYS A 460 12.09 -0.50 -4.33
CA LYS A 460 11.61 0.65 -3.54
C LYS A 460 10.61 0.20 -2.47
N GLU A 461 9.62 -0.59 -2.86
CA GLU A 461 8.63 -1.12 -1.93
C GLU A 461 9.30 -1.96 -0.83
N ARG A 462 10.28 -2.80 -1.20
CA ARG A 462 11.06 -3.57 -0.23
C ARG A 462 11.85 -2.69 0.73
N THR A 463 12.43 -1.58 0.27
CA THR A 463 13.13 -0.63 1.14
C THR A 463 12.16 0.14 2.05
N GLU A 464 10.99 0.53 1.53
CA GLU A 464 9.94 1.20 2.30
C GLU A 464 9.45 0.31 3.45
N TRP A 465 9.11 -0.96 3.18
CA TRP A 465 8.73 -1.92 4.22
C TRP A 465 9.83 -2.14 5.27
N LYS A 466 11.09 -2.17 4.84
CA LYS A 466 12.24 -2.29 5.75
C LYS A 466 12.36 -1.05 6.65
N ASP A 467 12.16 0.14 6.09
CA ASP A 467 12.22 1.39 6.82
C ASP A 467 11.04 1.54 7.79
N GLU A 468 9.82 1.20 7.36
CA GLU A 468 8.63 1.16 8.22
C GLU A 468 8.79 0.18 9.39
N LEU A 469 9.32 -1.03 9.12
CA LEU A 469 9.61 -1.99 10.18
C LEU A 469 10.63 -1.42 11.17
N SER A 470 11.69 -0.78 10.68
CA SER A 470 12.70 -0.14 11.52
C SER A 470 12.12 1.03 12.34
N GLN A 471 11.17 1.77 11.79
CA GLN A 471 10.49 2.86 12.48
C GLN A 471 9.55 2.33 13.58
N MET A 472 8.79 1.27 13.30
CA MET A 472 7.93 0.61 14.27
C MET A 472 8.75 0.00 15.41
N GLU A 473 9.89 -0.63 15.11
CA GLU A 473 10.83 -1.14 16.10
C GLU A 473 11.41 -0.02 16.99
N ARG A 474 11.83 1.11 16.39
CA ARG A 474 12.29 2.29 17.14
C ARG A 474 11.19 2.84 18.06
N SER A 475 9.96 2.97 17.56
CA SER A 475 8.81 3.45 18.35
C SER A 475 8.51 2.54 19.54
N CYS A 476 8.53 1.22 19.33
CA CYS A 476 8.35 0.24 20.40
C CYS A 476 9.47 0.32 21.45
N ARG A 477 10.73 0.42 21.00
CA ARG A 477 11.88 0.62 21.91
C ARG A 477 11.75 1.88 22.74
N THR A 478 11.35 3.01 22.15
CA THR A 478 11.13 4.26 22.87
C THR A 478 10.01 4.11 23.89
N ARG A 479 8.89 3.47 23.53
CA ARG A 479 7.78 3.24 24.48
C ARG A 479 8.19 2.35 25.65
N ILE A 480 9.02 1.32 25.41
CA ILE A 480 9.59 0.48 26.47
C ILE A 480 10.47 1.33 27.39
N ALA A 481 11.39 2.13 26.83
CA ALA A 481 12.27 3.00 27.61
C ALA A 481 11.49 4.02 28.47
N ASP A 482 10.42 4.61 27.93
CA ASP A 482 9.55 5.53 28.67
C ASP A 482 8.85 4.83 29.85
N MET A 483 8.33 3.61 29.63
CA MET A 483 7.71 2.82 30.69
C MET A 483 8.72 2.41 31.77
N GLU A 484 9.92 1.99 31.38
CA GLU A 484 11.02 1.68 32.30
C GLU A 484 11.42 2.91 33.12
N GLN A 485 11.51 4.09 32.50
CA GLN A 485 11.80 5.34 33.20
C GLN A 485 10.68 5.73 34.19
N GLN A 486 9.42 5.52 33.82
CA GLN A 486 8.28 5.76 34.72
C GLN A 486 8.31 4.82 35.93
N LEU A 487 8.59 3.52 35.72
CA LEU A 487 8.75 2.56 36.81
C LEU A 487 9.95 2.90 37.70
N GLN A 488 11.06 3.33 37.12
CA GLN A 488 12.23 3.76 37.86
C GLN A 488 11.92 4.99 38.73
N LYS A 489 11.23 5.99 38.19
CA LYS A 489 10.76 7.16 38.96
C LYS A 489 9.79 6.77 40.07
N GLN A 490 8.92 5.78 39.85
CA GLN A 490 8.04 5.26 40.91
C GLN A 490 8.83 4.55 42.02
N ARG A 491 9.83 3.74 41.66
CA ARG A 491 10.74 3.10 42.63
C ARG A 491 11.50 4.13 43.45
N GLU A 492 12.03 5.16 42.79
CA GLU A 492 12.74 6.27 43.46
C GLU A 492 11.82 7.02 44.42
N ARG A 493 10.60 7.40 44.00
CA ARG A 493 9.61 8.04 44.88
C ARG A 493 9.19 7.17 46.06
N SER A 494 9.03 5.86 45.83
CA SER A 494 8.71 4.90 46.90
C SER A 494 9.86 4.79 47.89
N LEU A 495 11.10 4.75 47.38
CA LEU A 495 12.30 4.71 48.20
C LEU A 495 12.48 6.00 49.01
N THR A 496 12.25 7.18 48.42
CA THR A 496 12.30 8.45 49.17
C THR A 496 11.22 8.52 50.23
N LEU A 497 10.00 8.08 49.93
CA LEU A 497 8.91 8.03 50.91
C LEU A 497 9.21 7.06 52.05
N LEU A 498 9.81 5.90 51.75
CA LEU A 498 10.29 4.96 52.77
C LEU A 498 11.38 5.60 53.64
N GLN A 499 12.34 6.30 53.05
CA GLN A 499 13.37 7.03 53.79
C GLN A 499 12.77 8.09 54.71
N GLU A 500 11.82 8.89 54.22
CA GLU A 500 11.09 9.88 55.04
C GLU A 500 10.34 9.20 56.21
N LYS A 501 9.68 8.06 55.96
CA LYS A 501 9.02 7.29 57.04
C LYS A 501 10.04 6.71 58.03
N ASP A 502 11.18 6.24 57.56
CA ASP A 502 12.25 5.75 58.43
C ASP A 502 12.84 6.88 59.30
N GLU A 503 13.02 8.08 58.74
CA GLU A 503 13.46 9.29 59.47
C GLU A 503 12.40 9.74 60.50
N GLU A 504 11.12 9.71 60.15
CA GLU A 504 10.02 9.96 61.08
C GLU A 504 10.01 8.93 62.22
N LEU A 505 10.20 7.64 61.91
CA LEU A 505 10.28 6.57 62.91
C LEU A 505 11.49 6.73 63.82
N VAL A 506 12.65 7.12 63.28
CA VAL A 506 13.84 7.45 64.07
C VAL A 506 13.56 8.65 64.97
N SER A 507 12.95 9.71 64.45
CA SER A 507 12.58 10.90 65.22
C SER A 507 11.59 10.58 66.36
N LEU A 508 10.59 9.72 66.09
CA LEU A 508 9.64 9.26 67.10
C LEU A 508 10.32 8.38 68.17
N ARG A 509 11.26 7.51 67.75
CA ARG A 509 12.06 6.71 68.69
C ARG A 509 12.96 7.59 69.54
N GLU A 510 13.61 8.60 68.97
CA GLU A 510 14.41 9.58 69.69
C GLU A 510 13.57 10.37 70.69
N LEU A 511 12.39 10.87 70.29
CA LEU A 511 11.44 11.52 71.20
C LEU A 511 10.99 10.59 72.33
N LEU A 512 10.72 9.32 72.03
CA LEU A 512 10.35 8.33 73.02
C LEU A 512 11.51 8.00 73.95
N ASN A 513 12.74 7.92 73.45
CA ASN A 513 13.94 7.62 74.22
C ASN A 513 14.39 8.82 75.08
N MET A 514 14.16 10.06 74.62
CA MET A 514 14.33 11.28 75.42
C MET A 514 13.28 11.39 76.52
N LYS A 515 12.05 10.89 76.27
CA LYS A 515 10.98 10.82 77.28
C LYS A 515 11.18 9.65 78.26
N ASN A 516 11.96 8.64 77.88
CA ASN A 516 12.19 7.43 78.66
C ASN A 516 13.67 7.25 79.00
N LEU A 517 14.16 8.00 79.99
CA LEU A 517 15.24 7.52 80.86
C LEU A 517 15.21 8.23 82.24
N PRO A 518 15.26 7.52 83.39
CA PRO A 518 14.80 6.16 83.66
C PRO A 518 13.82 6.10 84.87
N THR A 519 12.76 5.29 84.76
CA THR A 519 12.15 4.66 85.94
C THR A 519 11.77 3.22 85.61
N LEU A 520 12.35 2.31 86.40
CA LEU A 520 11.99 0.92 86.66
C LEU A 520 12.24 -0.16 85.58
N SER A 521 13.39 -0.79 85.76
CA SER A 521 13.68 -2.24 85.80
C SER A 521 12.52 -3.27 85.77
N LEU A 522 12.78 -4.38 85.04
CA LEU A 522 12.46 -5.83 85.24
C LEU A 522 11.75 -6.52 84.04
N PRO A 523 11.92 -7.85 83.82
CA PRO A 523 13.01 -8.56 83.10
C PRO A 523 12.53 -9.25 81.78
N PRO A 524 13.41 -9.83 80.94
CA PRO A 524 13.00 -10.40 79.65
C PRO A 524 12.45 -11.83 79.80
N ALA A 525 11.21 -12.05 79.37
CA ALA A 525 10.65 -13.39 79.19
C ALA A 525 11.11 -13.96 77.85
N ASN A 526 11.93 -15.00 77.98
CA ASN A 526 12.47 -15.86 76.95
C ASN A 526 11.34 -16.73 76.35
N VAL A 527 11.03 -16.60 75.05
CA VAL A 527 10.25 -17.61 74.32
C VAL A 527 10.90 -17.91 72.98
N THR A 528 11.53 -19.07 72.93
CA THR A 528 12.03 -19.77 71.74
C THR A 528 10.88 -20.49 71.01
N SER A 529 10.75 -20.28 69.69
CA SER A 529 10.21 -21.27 68.74
C SER A 529 10.61 -20.84 67.32
N LYS A 530 11.69 -21.39 66.76
CA LYS A 530 11.78 -22.62 65.96
C LYS A 530 10.90 -22.59 64.70
N VAL A 531 11.59 -22.37 63.58
CA VAL A 531 11.16 -22.58 62.19
C VAL A 531 10.59 -23.99 62.00
N THR A 532 9.37 -24.08 61.48
CA THR A 532 8.95 -25.17 60.57
C THR A 532 7.88 -24.67 59.62
N ASP A 533 7.99 -25.20 58.41
CA ASP A 533 7.39 -24.87 57.13
C ASP A 533 5.88 -25.18 57.03
N SER A 534 5.27 -24.63 55.99
CA SER A 534 4.03 -25.05 55.31
C SER A 534 2.66 -24.56 55.82
N ASN A 535 2.01 -23.84 54.90
CA ASN A 535 0.58 -23.83 54.57
C ASN A 535 -0.29 -22.67 55.09
N GLU A 536 -1.03 -22.14 54.12
CA GLU A 536 -2.08 -21.13 54.15
C GLU A 536 -2.85 -21.00 55.47
N GLU A 537 -2.61 -19.93 56.23
CA GLU A 537 -3.63 -19.34 57.09
C GLU A 537 -3.24 -17.90 57.40
N TRP A 538 -4.17 -16.98 57.12
CA TRP A 538 -4.03 -15.57 57.45
C TRP A 538 -3.82 -15.41 58.97
N PRO A 539 -2.96 -14.50 59.44
CA PRO A 539 -2.72 -14.32 60.86
C PRO A 539 -4.01 -13.99 61.62
N GLU A 540 -4.39 -14.86 62.56
CA GLU A 540 -5.56 -14.74 63.44
C GLU A 540 -5.52 -13.48 64.33
N SER A 541 -4.41 -12.74 64.32
CA SER A 541 -4.24 -11.45 64.98
C SER A 541 -5.00 -10.28 64.33
N LEU A 542 -5.63 -10.48 63.16
CA LEU A 542 -6.49 -9.47 62.49
C LEU A 542 -7.99 -9.66 62.75
N ALA A 543 -8.40 -10.73 63.45
CA ALA A 543 -9.80 -10.94 63.83
C ALA A 543 -10.44 -9.76 64.60
N PRO A 544 -9.73 -9.03 65.50
CA PRO A 544 -10.29 -7.86 66.16
C PRO A 544 -10.57 -6.68 65.21
N LEU A 545 -9.88 -6.62 64.06
CA LEU A 545 -10.05 -5.58 63.04
C LEU A 545 -11.22 -5.88 62.11
N ALA A 546 -11.53 -7.16 61.88
CA ALA A 546 -12.72 -7.60 61.14
C ALA A 546 -14.02 -7.37 61.94
N SER A 547 -13.99 -7.49 63.27
CA SER A 547 -15.13 -7.22 64.15
C SER A 547 -15.44 -5.72 64.34
N LEU A 548 -14.54 -4.82 63.91
CA LEU A 548 -14.80 -3.37 63.88
C LEU A 548 -15.65 -2.91 62.69
N ARG A 549 -16.14 -3.85 61.87
CA ARG A 549 -17.01 -3.57 60.73
C ARG A 549 -18.48 -3.79 61.10
N LEU A 550 -19.04 -2.89 61.91
CA LEU A 550 -20.45 -2.44 61.84
C LEU A 550 -20.72 -1.36 62.92
N GLY A 551 -19.91 -0.30 62.95
CA GLY A 551 -20.21 0.93 63.69
C GLY A 551 -20.60 2.03 62.72
N ALA A 552 -21.89 2.24 62.51
CA ALA A 552 -22.41 3.35 61.71
C ALA A 552 -22.13 4.68 62.42
N SER A 553 -21.04 5.36 62.04
CA SER A 553 -20.84 6.78 62.33
C SER A 553 -19.93 7.42 61.28
N ALA A 554 -20.48 8.31 60.46
CA ALA A 554 -19.89 9.33 59.57
C ALA A 554 -18.69 9.00 58.63
N SER A 555 -18.02 7.84 58.73
CA SER A 555 -16.83 7.46 57.93
C SER A 555 -17.05 6.22 57.04
N GLY A 556 -18.18 5.52 57.20
CA GLY A 556 -18.50 4.29 56.46
C GLY A 556 -18.64 4.46 54.94
N GLY A 557 -18.89 5.68 54.44
CA GLY A 557 -18.95 5.98 53.01
C GLY A 557 -17.58 5.89 52.31
N GLN A 558 -16.50 6.27 52.99
CA GLN A 558 -15.12 6.17 52.45
C GLN A 558 -14.69 4.70 52.31
N MET A 559 -15.06 3.85 53.28
CA MET A 559 -14.76 2.42 53.27
C MET A 559 -15.52 1.69 52.15
N LEU A 560 -16.79 2.06 51.91
CA LEU A 560 -17.59 1.52 50.81
C LEU A 560 -17.03 1.95 49.45
N HIS A 561 -16.66 3.23 49.29
CA HIS A 561 -16.02 3.71 48.07
C HIS A 561 -14.70 3.00 47.79
N TYR A 562 -13.87 2.75 48.81
CA TYR A 562 -12.62 2.01 48.64
C TYR A 562 -12.85 0.55 48.23
N VAL A 563 -13.85 -0.12 48.81
CA VAL A 563 -14.24 -1.49 48.42
C VAL A 563 -14.78 -1.52 46.99
N GLU A 564 -15.58 -0.52 46.61
CA GLU A 564 -16.07 -0.38 45.25
C GLU A 564 -14.91 -0.13 44.27
N GLU A 565 -13.99 0.78 44.58
CA GLU A 565 -12.81 1.07 43.77
C GLU A 565 -11.89 -0.15 43.60
N LEU A 566 -11.73 -0.97 44.66
CA LEU A 566 -11.04 -2.26 44.56
C LEU A 566 -11.76 -3.23 43.63
N ALA A 567 -13.10 -3.27 43.65
CA ALA A 567 -13.86 -4.12 42.74
C ALA A 567 -13.73 -3.65 41.28
N TRP A 568 -13.71 -2.34 41.03
CA TRP A 568 -13.42 -1.78 39.70
C TRP A 568 -12.00 -2.15 39.23
N LYS A 569 -11.00 -2.04 40.11
CA LYS A 569 -9.62 -2.41 39.80
C LYS A 569 -9.47 -3.91 39.57
N GLU A 570 -10.15 -4.75 40.33
CA GLU A 570 -10.15 -6.20 40.13
C GLU A 570 -10.83 -6.56 38.79
N GLY A 571 -11.94 -5.88 38.44
CA GLY A 571 -12.58 -6.02 37.13
C GLY A 571 -11.67 -5.61 35.96
N GLU A 572 -10.96 -4.49 36.11
CA GLU A 572 -9.97 -4.00 35.14
C GLU A 572 -8.81 -5.00 34.99
N ILE A 573 -8.26 -5.50 36.10
CA ILE A 573 -7.20 -6.52 36.12
C ILE A 573 -7.67 -7.81 35.46
N GLN A 574 -8.88 -8.27 35.74
CA GLN A 574 -9.44 -9.45 35.09
C GLN A 574 -9.67 -9.24 33.59
N GLY A 575 -10.10 -8.04 33.18
CA GLY A 575 -10.20 -7.65 31.78
C GLY A 575 -8.84 -7.68 31.08
N LEU A 576 -7.81 -7.10 31.71
CA LEU A 576 -6.43 -7.10 31.22
C LEU A 576 -5.83 -8.51 31.18
N ARG A 577 -6.15 -9.38 32.14
CA ARG A 577 -5.73 -10.79 32.13
C ARG A 577 -6.40 -11.56 30.98
N ARG A 578 -7.70 -11.32 30.74
CA ARG A 578 -8.42 -11.93 29.62
C ARG A 578 -7.84 -11.48 28.27
N SER A 579 -7.61 -10.18 28.09
CA SER A 579 -7.01 -9.67 26.86
C SER A 579 -5.57 -10.17 26.67
N LYS A 580 -4.76 -10.22 27.73
CA LYS A 580 -3.43 -10.85 27.70
C LYS A 580 -3.51 -12.30 27.24
N ASN A 581 -4.37 -13.11 27.85
CA ASN A 581 -4.51 -14.52 27.50
C ASN A 581 -4.98 -14.71 26.04
N GLN A 582 -5.86 -13.84 25.55
CA GLN A 582 -6.32 -13.84 24.16
C GLN A 582 -5.19 -13.48 23.18
N LEU A 583 -4.36 -12.48 23.51
CA LEU A 583 -3.19 -12.11 22.72
C LEU A 583 -2.10 -13.20 22.75
N GLU A 584 -1.90 -13.85 23.89
CA GLU A 584 -0.99 -15.01 23.96
C GLU A 584 -1.51 -16.20 23.14
N ALA A 585 -2.83 -16.44 23.13
CA ALA A 585 -3.43 -17.49 22.31
C ALA A 585 -3.24 -17.20 20.81
N SER A 586 -3.51 -15.97 20.36
CA SER A 586 -3.29 -15.59 18.97
C SER A 586 -1.81 -15.64 18.57
N LEU A 587 -0.89 -15.30 19.48
CA LEU A 587 0.55 -15.47 19.26
C LEU A 587 0.92 -16.95 19.07
N ARG A 588 0.40 -17.86 19.91
CA ARG A 588 0.64 -19.31 19.76
C ARG A 588 0.06 -19.84 18.44
N GLU A 589 -1.14 -19.41 18.06
CA GLU A 589 -1.74 -19.78 16.77
C GLU A 589 -0.91 -19.28 15.59
N MET A 590 -0.43 -18.04 15.63
CA MET A 590 0.44 -17.46 14.62
C MET A 590 1.78 -18.20 14.52
N GLN A 591 2.37 -18.58 15.66
CA GLN A 591 3.59 -19.39 15.70
C GLN A 591 3.37 -20.78 15.09
N MET A 592 2.25 -21.45 15.40
CA MET A 592 1.91 -22.73 14.78
C MET A 592 1.70 -22.59 13.28
N ALA A 593 0.98 -21.55 12.84
CA ALA A 593 0.80 -21.26 11.42
C ALA A 593 2.14 -21.03 10.72
N PHE A 594 3.06 -20.29 11.33
CA PHE A 594 4.40 -20.04 10.81
C PHE A 594 5.19 -21.34 10.65
N VAL A 595 5.25 -22.20 11.68
CA VAL A 595 5.94 -23.50 11.60
C VAL A 595 5.34 -24.39 10.50
N THR A 596 4.01 -24.43 10.38
CA THR A 596 3.38 -25.23 9.30
C THR A 596 3.69 -24.68 7.91
N MET A 597 3.82 -23.36 7.77
CA MET A 597 4.19 -22.72 6.51
C MET A 597 5.66 -22.98 6.18
N GLU A 598 6.57 -22.87 7.14
CA GLU A 598 7.97 -23.24 6.97
C GLU A 598 8.12 -24.70 6.56
N HIS A 599 7.36 -25.62 7.16
CA HIS A 599 7.39 -27.03 6.78
C HIS A 599 6.94 -27.24 5.32
N LYS A 600 5.82 -26.61 4.91
CA LYS A 600 5.34 -26.67 3.52
C LYS A 600 6.35 -26.08 2.54
N MET A 601 7.00 -24.97 2.90
CA MET A 601 8.04 -24.35 2.08
C MET A 601 9.28 -25.23 1.97
N ALA A 602 9.66 -25.92 3.04
CA ALA A 602 10.75 -26.89 3.04
C ALA A 602 10.43 -28.11 2.14
N GLU A 603 9.20 -28.63 2.19
CA GLU A 603 8.74 -29.71 1.30
C GLU A 603 8.75 -29.27 -0.17
N GLN A 604 8.24 -28.07 -0.48
CA GLN A 604 8.27 -27.51 -1.83
C GLN A 604 9.70 -27.32 -2.32
N LYS A 605 10.58 -26.79 -1.47
CA LYS A 605 12.00 -26.66 -1.77
C LYS A 605 12.61 -28.03 -2.07
N GLN A 606 12.33 -29.04 -1.26
CA GLN A 606 12.82 -30.40 -1.50
C GLN A 606 12.30 -30.97 -2.83
N HIS A 607 11.00 -30.84 -3.11
CA HIS A 607 10.40 -31.28 -4.38
C HIS A 607 11.06 -30.60 -5.58
N LEU A 608 11.26 -29.28 -5.52
CA LEU A 608 11.96 -28.54 -6.59
C LEU A 608 13.41 -28.97 -6.74
N HIS A 609 14.13 -29.24 -5.64
CA HIS A 609 15.50 -29.78 -5.72
C HIS A 609 15.51 -31.19 -6.32
N GLU A 610 14.51 -32.02 -6.04
CA GLU A 610 14.36 -33.36 -6.63
C GLU A 610 14.08 -33.28 -8.14
N GLU A 611 13.20 -32.37 -8.58
CA GLU A 611 12.92 -32.13 -10.00
C GLU A 611 14.10 -31.49 -10.74
N LEU A 612 14.81 -30.54 -10.13
CA LEU A 612 16.05 -29.99 -10.69
C LEU A 612 17.11 -31.09 -10.84
N ALA A 613 17.33 -31.89 -9.79
CA ALA A 613 18.24 -33.03 -9.87
C ALA A 613 17.78 -34.04 -10.94
N ARG A 614 16.47 -34.23 -11.15
CA ARG A 614 15.95 -35.07 -12.23
C ARG A 614 16.24 -34.48 -13.61
N LEU A 615 16.08 -33.18 -13.79
CA LEU A 615 16.36 -32.47 -15.04
C LEU A 615 17.86 -32.43 -15.35
N GLU A 616 18.73 -32.19 -14.37
CA GLU A 616 20.19 -32.28 -14.53
C GLU A 616 20.63 -33.68 -14.96
N ARG A 617 20.04 -34.73 -14.35
CA ARG A 617 20.26 -36.12 -14.80
C ARG A 617 19.80 -36.35 -16.23
N ASN A 618 18.74 -35.67 -16.68
CA ASN A 618 18.25 -35.80 -18.05
C ASN A 618 19.07 -34.99 -19.06
N GLN A 619 19.58 -33.83 -18.67
CA GLN A 619 20.42 -32.98 -19.52
C GLN A 619 21.80 -33.60 -19.74
N SER A 620 22.35 -34.29 -18.74
CA SER A 620 23.62 -35.04 -18.85
C SER A 620 23.54 -36.33 -19.67
N ARG A 621 22.34 -36.71 -20.17
CA ARG A 621 22.14 -37.89 -21.05
C ARG A 621 22.45 -37.63 -22.52
N GLU A 622 22.56 -36.38 -22.95
CA GLU A 622 22.75 -36.06 -24.37
C GLU A 622 24.23 -36.10 -24.76
N GLY A 623 24.64 -37.18 -25.44
CA GLY A 623 25.76 -37.12 -26.40
C GLY A 623 26.79 -38.24 -26.32
N ALA A 624 27.47 -38.44 -25.18
CA ALA A 624 28.70 -39.25 -25.14
C ALA A 624 28.57 -40.58 -24.36
N ASN A 625 27.56 -40.74 -23.52
CA ASN A 625 27.52 -41.81 -22.51
C ASN A 625 26.81 -43.11 -22.97
N LEU A 626 26.16 -43.11 -24.14
CA LEU A 626 25.35 -44.24 -24.60
C LEU A 626 26.18 -45.41 -25.15
N GLU A 627 27.30 -45.14 -25.83
CA GLU A 627 28.17 -46.21 -26.35
C GLU A 627 28.93 -46.91 -25.22
N TYR A 628 29.45 -46.14 -24.25
CA TYR A 628 30.05 -46.69 -23.03
C TYR A 628 29.02 -47.51 -22.24
N LEU A 629 27.82 -46.97 -22.02
CA LEU A 629 26.75 -47.68 -21.33
C LEU A 629 26.34 -48.95 -22.06
N LYS A 630 26.27 -48.94 -23.39
CA LYS A 630 25.99 -50.12 -24.21
C LYS A 630 27.05 -51.20 -23.99
N ASN A 631 28.33 -50.83 -23.97
CA ASN A 631 29.43 -51.79 -23.75
C ASN A 631 29.39 -52.36 -22.32
N VAL A 632 29.20 -51.52 -21.31
CA VAL A 632 29.10 -51.98 -19.91
C VAL A 632 27.86 -52.84 -19.68
N LEU A 633 26.71 -52.52 -20.28
CA LEU A 633 25.50 -53.35 -20.22
C LEU A 633 25.68 -54.69 -20.94
N LEU A 634 26.31 -54.68 -22.12
CA LEU A 634 26.61 -55.90 -22.87
C LEU A 634 27.53 -56.81 -22.05
N GLU A 635 28.57 -56.24 -21.44
CA GLU A 635 29.52 -56.98 -20.61
C GLU A 635 28.89 -57.49 -19.29
N PHE A 636 27.95 -56.72 -18.72
CA PHE A 636 27.14 -57.11 -17.57
C PHE A 636 26.23 -58.31 -17.86
N PHE A 637 25.65 -58.40 -19.06
CA PHE A 637 24.84 -59.56 -19.47
C PHE A 637 25.68 -60.77 -19.88
N LEU A 638 26.91 -60.57 -20.38
CA LEU A 638 27.79 -61.65 -20.81
C LEU A 638 28.57 -62.32 -19.67
N HIS A 639 28.95 -61.57 -18.63
CA HIS A 639 29.71 -62.11 -17.49
C HIS A 639 28.79 -62.37 -16.28
N SER A 640 28.85 -63.58 -15.71
CA SER A 640 27.99 -64.03 -14.58
C SER A 640 28.66 -63.97 -13.20
N ASP A 641 29.83 -63.34 -13.08
CA ASP A 641 30.55 -63.23 -11.80
C ASP A 641 29.95 -62.09 -10.93
N PRO A 642 29.52 -62.34 -9.68
CA PRO A 642 28.81 -61.36 -8.88
C PRO A 642 29.61 -60.09 -8.56
N SER A 643 30.93 -60.21 -8.45
CA SER A 643 31.84 -59.10 -8.12
C SER A 643 32.02 -58.15 -9.30
N SER A 644 32.28 -58.69 -10.49
CA SER A 644 32.37 -57.88 -11.72
C SER A 644 31.01 -57.26 -12.08
N GLN A 645 29.91 -58.00 -11.92
CA GLN A 645 28.56 -57.47 -12.10
C GLN A 645 28.24 -56.32 -11.13
N SER A 646 28.67 -56.39 -9.86
CA SER A 646 28.49 -55.28 -8.92
C SER A 646 29.31 -54.04 -9.32
N HIS A 647 30.52 -54.22 -9.85
CA HIS A 647 31.35 -53.11 -10.33
C HIS A 647 30.77 -52.47 -11.60
N MET A 648 30.34 -53.29 -12.57
CA MET A 648 29.64 -52.83 -13.78
C MET A 648 28.31 -52.16 -13.44
N PHE A 649 27.57 -52.66 -12.45
CA PHE A 649 26.36 -52.00 -11.94
C PHE A 649 26.66 -50.62 -11.35
N ASN A 650 27.75 -50.46 -10.60
CA ASN A 650 28.15 -49.14 -10.08
C ASN A 650 28.52 -48.19 -11.23
N ALA A 651 29.16 -48.67 -12.31
CA ALA A 651 29.44 -47.88 -13.50
C ALA A 651 28.15 -47.50 -14.25
N ILE A 652 27.20 -48.42 -14.38
CA ILE A 652 25.86 -48.17 -14.96
C ILE A 652 25.10 -47.14 -14.10
N ALA A 653 25.12 -47.29 -12.77
CA ALA A 653 24.47 -46.37 -11.84
C ALA A 653 25.10 -44.98 -11.86
N ALA A 654 26.41 -44.87 -12.08
CA ALA A 654 27.10 -43.59 -12.24
C ALA A 654 26.76 -42.94 -13.59
N CYS A 655 26.80 -43.70 -14.70
CA CYS A 655 26.45 -43.18 -16.03
C CYS A 655 24.98 -42.77 -16.14
N LEU A 656 24.08 -43.50 -15.48
CA LEU A 656 22.64 -43.19 -15.42
C LEU A 656 22.24 -42.34 -14.21
N HIS A 657 23.22 -41.90 -13.40
CA HIS A 657 23.04 -41.06 -12.21
C HIS A 657 21.91 -41.51 -11.26
N PHE A 658 21.88 -42.80 -10.91
CA PHE A 658 20.85 -43.36 -10.04
C PHE A 658 20.80 -42.65 -8.68
N SER A 659 19.58 -42.46 -8.16
CA SER A 659 19.38 -41.97 -6.80
C SER A 659 19.94 -42.98 -5.79
N PRO A 660 20.46 -42.54 -4.63
CA PRO A 660 20.89 -43.43 -3.55
C PRO A 660 19.79 -44.45 -3.16
N LYS A 661 18.52 -44.05 -3.22
CA LYS A 661 17.35 -44.91 -2.96
C LYS A 661 17.20 -46.03 -4.00
N GLU A 662 17.52 -45.76 -5.26
CA GLU A 662 17.43 -46.71 -6.37
C GLU A 662 18.58 -47.72 -6.34
N ILE A 663 19.80 -47.25 -6.08
CA ILE A 663 20.98 -48.11 -5.88
C ILE A 663 20.71 -49.09 -4.73
N GLN A 664 20.13 -48.61 -3.62
CA GLN A 664 19.80 -49.44 -2.48
C GLN A 664 18.67 -50.45 -2.78
N ARG A 665 17.68 -50.07 -3.60
CA ARG A 665 16.60 -50.95 -4.05
C ARG A 665 17.11 -52.09 -4.94
N VAL A 666 18.06 -51.81 -5.84
CA VAL A 666 18.64 -52.86 -6.69
C VAL A 666 19.54 -53.80 -5.87
N ARG A 667 20.38 -53.25 -4.98
CA ARG A 667 21.23 -54.05 -4.08
C ARG A 667 20.42 -54.93 -3.12
N SER A 668 19.23 -54.51 -2.70
CA SER A 668 18.37 -55.31 -1.82
C SER A 668 17.69 -56.48 -2.54
N GLN A 669 17.45 -56.38 -3.85
CA GLN A 669 16.85 -57.42 -4.69
C GLN A 669 17.85 -58.46 -5.19
N HIS A 670 19.14 -58.14 -5.31
CA HIS A 670 20.17 -59.11 -5.72
C HIS A 670 20.82 -59.81 -4.51
N PRO A 671 20.53 -61.10 -4.25
CA PRO A 671 21.00 -61.80 -3.05
C PRO A 671 22.51 -61.99 -2.99
N LYS A 672 23.21 -62.00 -4.13
CA LYS A 672 24.66 -62.20 -4.23
C LYS A 672 25.51 -60.95 -3.95
N TRP A 673 24.90 -59.76 -3.94
CA TRP A 673 25.58 -58.49 -3.65
C TRP A 673 25.43 -58.02 -2.19
N LYS A 674 24.73 -58.82 -1.37
CA LYS A 674 24.51 -58.55 0.05
C LYS A 674 25.74 -58.80 0.93
N LEU A 675 26.76 -59.51 0.43
CA LEU A 675 27.90 -59.95 1.25
C LEU A 675 29.10 -59.00 1.30
N THR A 676 29.13 -57.91 0.51
CA THR A 676 30.31 -57.02 0.42
C THR A 676 30.17 -55.75 1.27
N VAL A 677 29.48 -55.84 2.41
CA VAL A 677 29.49 -54.79 3.44
C VAL A 677 29.82 -55.45 4.78
N VAL A 678 31.05 -55.93 4.91
CA VAL A 678 31.63 -56.28 6.21
C VAL A 678 32.96 -55.52 6.35
N GLN A 679 33.04 -54.78 7.45
CA GLN A 679 34.20 -54.14 8.08
C GLN A 679 34.72 -52.81 7.48
N MET A 680 34.05 -51.72 7.86
CA MET A 680 34.77 -50.59 8.46
C MET A 680 34.39 -50.52 9.94
N ASN A 681 35.31 -50.98 10.78
CA ASN A 681 35.27 -50.89 12.24
C ASN A 681 35.47 -49.42 12.68
N PRO A 682 34.64 -48.84 13.55
CA PRO A 682 34.92 -47.57 14.21
C PRO A 682 35.46 -47.84 15.63
N ALA A 683 36.75 -48.17 15.76
CA ALA A 683 37.42 -48.16 17.05
C ALA A 683 38.94 -48.28 16.90
N ALA A 684 39.65 -47.14 16.97
CA ALA A 684 40.95 -47.04 17.63
C ALA A 684 41.32 -45.56 17.85
N PRO A 685 41.88 -45.19 19.02
CA PRO A 685 42.13 -43.81 19.40
C PRO A 685 43.50 -43.30 18.92
N LEU A 686 43.52 -41.99 18.66
CA LEU A 686 44.64 -41.04 18.71
C LEU A 686 46.05 -41.59 18.98
N SER A 687 46.98 -41.32 18.06
CA SER A 687 48.37 -40.97 18.36
C SER A 687 48.95 -40.07 17.24
N PRO A 688 49.85 -39.11 17.57
CA PRO A 688 50.13 -37.93 16.75
C PRO A 688 51.31 -38.14 15.77
N PRO A 689 51.66 -37.15 14.93
CA PRO A 689 52.32 -37.34 13.64
C PRO A 689 53.83 -37.42 13.77
N ASN A 690 54.47 -38.15 12.84
CA ASN A 690 55.89 -37.96 12.57
C ASN A 690 56.14 -37.95 11.05
N SER A 691 56.71 -36.81 10.67
CA SER A 691 57.58 -36.50 9.52
C SER A 691 58.14 -37.70 8.75
N TYR A 692 58.02 -37.65 7.42
CA TYR A 692 59.09 -37.22 6.51
C TYR A 692 58.52 -36.86 5.13
#